data_AF-A0A5E4PLW7-F1
#
_entry.id   AF-A0A5E4PLW7-F1
#
_cell.length_a   1.000
_cell.length_b   1.000
_cell.length_c   1.000
_cell.angle_alpha   90.00
_cell.angle_beta   90.00
_cell.angle_gamma   90.00
#
_symmetry.space_group_name_H-M   'P 1'
#
loop_
_entity.id
_entity.type
_entity.pdbx_description
1 polymer ?
#
loop_
_entity_poly.entity_id
_entity_poly.type
_entity_poly.pdbx_seq_one_letter_code
_entity_poly.pdbx_strand_id
1 'polypeptide(L)'
;MDTRKLTEILCATIDPNQRAQAEEQLLQIHKIIGFAPSLLQVVMLNEVAKPVRQAGVVYLKNMITSGWQAKEVEEGEPIPFSIHEQDRAMIRDMIVDAIIQSPDIIRVQLCVCLKTIIKHDFPGRWTQIVDKIHIYLQNPEPNNWMGALLCLYQLIKAFEFHAADKRVPLNEAMNLLLPMMYNLIVNLQADQSLESVVIQKQILKCFNCLVKYILSLDLITNEVFTKWMEILRSVMERPVPDHTLQVDEDERIELPWWKCKKWAVHTLYRLFERYGSPMNAREEYTKFAEWYLTTFTSGILDVLLRVLDSYRNKIYVSPRVLQLTLSYIDLCVSHAYSWKLLKQHMFAIIQDVLFPLMSYSDADEELWFNDPYEYIRIKFDIFIDFISPVTAAQTLLISCCKKRKDMLGRTMQFCMQVLTNQSNENGSRQKDGALHMVGTLNDILIKKKFYKEEIDTLLSQYVFPEFHSQHGYMRARACWVLHSFASVPFKNEGLLTEAVGLSINALLTDSDLPVKVEAAIAIQSFLTSQEKVYKMLEPQVKAITSELLKVMRETENDNIANVLQKIVPSYTEQLMPMAFEITDHLATTFSKVIETDSGTDEKAITAMGLLNTMDTVLTVMEDNPEIMAQLEKIILRVVGHILQLNIIEYYEEAMSLLVTLTSKSISEDMWKMLEILYKLFEKEGYDYFSDMMPVLHNYITVDTNAFLSNENHILAMFNMAKAVLNSDAEDESEIYAAKLLEVMVLQCSGKIDNCLPSFVELVLNRITRKVNTTELRTMLLQVLIAILYCNPHLLFTILMQLQESVPNASITQHFIKQWIHDTDSLMGIHDRKLSVLGICTLLEMGPQRPNLDEVLPKLLPSCLMLFDGLKRAYEARAEADDDSSSDEEDEEDDEEVLSTDDDDFDQTNNEYLENLSRMTEKKCAEQDITVTSKFEYESDEVSDEDYEPEETAIECFTTVLDEKDCQVDEYINFKKTLSALSTSEPALYHALTSVLTEEQKKQLNAVFVLADQRKAQQDSKRIEQSGGYSFTVPAQIPTTFKFGS
;
A
#
# COMPACT_ATOMS: atom_id res chain seq x y z
N MET A 1 -29.99 9.99 37.58
CA MET A 1 -30.47 8.59 37.46
C MET A 1 -30.01 7.83 38.71
N ASP A 2 -30.66 6.74 39.13
CA ASP A 2 -30.21 5.97 40.31
C ASP A 2 -28.99 5.11 39.93
N THR A 3 -27.83 5.42 40.53
CA THR A 3 -26.55 4.73 40.29
C THR A 3 -26.61 3.24 40.67
N ARG A 4 -27.49 2.85 41.60
CA ARG A 4 -27.69 1.45 41.99
C ARG A 4 -28.32 0.64 40.89
N LYS A 5 -29.38 1.19 40.27
CA LYS A 5 -30.05 0.55 39.13
C LYS A 5 -29.12 0.41 37.94
N LEU A 6 -28.28 1.40 37.66
CA LEU A 6 -27.27 1.32 36.59
C LEU A 6 -26.21 0.24 36.89
N THR A 7 -25.80 0.10 38.15
CA THR A 7 -24.87 -0.95 38.59
C THR A 7 -25.46 -2.35 38.40
N GLU A 8 -26.75 -2.54 38.71
CA GLU A 8 -27.46 -3.81 38.49
C GLU A 8 -27.53 -4.17 37.00
N ILE A 9 -27.83 -3.20 36.13
CA ILE A 9 -27.86 -3.41 34.67
C ILE A 9 -26.48 -3.78 34.14
N LEU A 10 -25.42 -3.07 34.55
CA LEU A 10 -24.03 -3.38 34.17
C LEU A 10 -23.53 -4.71 34.75
N CYS A 11 -24.10 -5.18 35.86
CA CYS A 11 -23.81 -6.52 36.37
C CYS A 11 -24.45 -7.58 35.47
N ALA A 12 -25.69 -7.34 35.02
CA ALA A 12 -26.42 -8.23 34.13
C ALA A 12 -25.81 -8.32 32.71
N THR A 13 -25.07 -7.31 32.24
CA THR A 13 -24.35 -7.40 30.96
C THR A 13 -23.19 -8.41 30.98
N ILE A 14 -22.74 -8.82 32.16
CA ILE A 14 -21.64 -9.80 32.33
C ILE A 14 -22.18 -11.23 32.46
N ASP A 15 -23.47 -11.40 32.79
CA ASP A 15 -24.12 -12.72 32.86
C ASP A 15 -24.62 -13.15 31.47
N PRO A 16 -24.13 -14.27 30.89
CA PRO A 16 -24.57 -14.76 29.58
C PRO A 16 -26.09 -14.91 29.43
N ASN A 17 -26.81 -15.20 30.53
CA ASN A 17 -28.26 -15.40 30.49
C ASN A 17 -29.06 -14.09 30.51
N GLN A 18 -28.46 -12.99 30.96
CA GLN A 18 -29.13 -11.69 31.13
C GLN A 18 -28.57 -10.60 30.21
N ARG A 19 -27.48 -10.88 29.50
CA ARG A 19 -26.75 -9.93 28.66
C ARG A 19 -27.62 -9.23 27.63
N ALA A 20 -28.35 -9.98 26.80
CA ALA A 20 -29.18 -9.41 25.74
C ALA A 20 -30.26 -8.45 26.30
N GLN A 21 -30.90 -8.83 27.41
CA GLN A 21 -31.91 -8.00 28.07
C GLN A 21 -31.29 -6.74 28.70
N ALA A 22 -30.09 -6.85 29.27
CA ALA A 22 -29.38 -5.74 29.87
C ALA A 22 -28.87 -4.74 28.81
N GLU A 23 -28.34 -5.22 27.69
CA GLU A 23 -27.91 -4.40 26.54
C GLU A 23 -29.10 -3.64 25.93
N GLU A 24 -30.25 -4.29 25.76
CA GLU A 24 -31.48 -3.63 25.30
C GLU A 24 -31.93 -2.51 26.26
N GLN A 25 -31.84 -2.74 27.58
CA GLN A 25 -32.14 -1.71 28.57
C GLN A 25 -31.16 -0.54 28.50
N LEU A 26 -29.85 -0.80 28.31
CA LEU A 26 -28.84 0.25 28.11
C LEU A 26 -29.13 1.07 26.85
N LEU A 27 -29.52 0.42 25.75
CA LEU A 27 -29.93 1.08 24.51
C LEU A 27 -31.19 1.93 24.68
N GLN A 28 -32.09 1.62 25.61
CA GLN A 28 -33.24 2.49 25.87
C GLN A 28 -32.87 3.75 26.69
N ILE A 29 -31.88 3.64 27.58
CA ILE A 29 -31.55 4.71 28.53
C ILE A 29 -30.35 5.59 28.11
N HIS A 30 -29.54 5.18 27.12
CA HIS A 30 -28.35 5.94 26.70
C HIS A 30 -28.65 7.37 26.21
N LYS A 31 -29.87 7.61 25.70
CA LYS A 31 -30.31 8.93 25.20
C LYS A 31 -30.72 9.91 26.31
N ILE A 32 -30.75 9.47 27.57
CA ILE A 32 -31.20 10.30 28.69
C ILE A 32 -30.08 11.25 29.13
N ILE A 33 -30.38 12.56 29.17
CA ILE A 33 -29.45 13.56 29.71
C ILE A 33 -29.10 13.23 31.17
N GLY A 34 -27.82 13.21 31.49
CA GLY A 34 -27.25 12.81 32.77
C GLY A 34 -26.85 11.33 32.83
N PHE A 35 -27.09 10.54 31.78
CA PHE A 35 -26.68 9.13 31.73
C PHE A 35 -25.15 9.00 31.71
N ALA A 36 -24.47 9.71 30.81
CA ALA A 36 -23.01 9.60 30.67
C ALA A 36 -22.23 10.04 31.92
N PRO A 37 -22.58 11.15 32.60
CA PRO A 37 -21.99 11.49 33.89
C PRO A 37 -22.32 10.47 34.99
N SER A 38 -23.55 9.92 35.01
CA SER A 38 -23.93 8.88 35.99
C SER A 38 -23.11 7.59 35.78
N LEU A 39 -22.81 7.24 34.53
CA LEU A 39 -21.97 6.10 34.19
C LEU A 39 -20.53 6.30 34.67
N LEU A 40 -19.95 7.48 34.43
CA LEU A 40 -18.63 7.84 34.96
C LEU A 40 -18.60 7.77 36.50
N GLN A 41 -19.65 8.25 37.17
CA GLN A 41 -19.76 8.13 38.63
C GLN A 41 -19.75 6.66 39.09
N VAL A 42 -20.51 5.78 38.44
CA VAL A 42 -20.52 4.34 38.76
C VAL A 42 -19.14 3.71 38.57
N VAL A 43 -18.42 4.09 37.50
CA VAL A 43 -17.05 3.63 37.24
C VAL A 43 -16.08 4.08 38.34
N MET A 44 -16.32 5.23 38.96
CA MET A 44 -15.50 5.78 40.06
C MET A 44 -15.86 5.21 41.45
N LEU A 45 -17.01 4.56 41.62
CA LEU A 45 -17.42 4.01 42.92
C LEU A 45 -16.58 2.78 43.31
N ASN A 46 -15.79 2.91 44.37
CA ASN A 46 -14.97 1.81 44.89
C ASN A 46 -15.76 0.66 45.51
N GLU A 47 -17.03 0.88 45.87
CA GLU A 47 -17.94 -0.15 46.39
C GLU A 47 -18.43 -1.10 45.29
N VAL A 48 -18.32 -0.72 44.02
CA VAL A 48 -18.74 -1.53 42.86
C VAL A 48 -17.62 -2.51 42.49
N ALA A 49 -17.99 -3.76 42.19
CA ALA A 49 -17.04 -4.79 41.79
C ALA A 49 -16.27 -4.40 40.52
N LYS A 50 -14.97 -4.72 40.46
CA LYS A 50 -14.08 -4.36 39.34
C LYS A 50 -14.62 -4.77 37.95
N PRO A 51 -15.19 -5.98 37.74
CA PRO A 51 -15.73 -6.36 36.44
C PRO A 51 -16.88 -5.45 35.96
N VAL A 52 -17.74 -5.02 36.89
CA VAL A 52 -18.87 -4.13 36.60
C VAL A 52 -18.38 -2.72 36.25
N ARG A 53 -17.36 -2.23 36.96
CA ARG A 53 -16.70 -0.96 36.63
C ARG A 53 -16.01 -1.01 35.27
N GLN A 54 -15.41 -2.15 34.91
CA GLN A 54 -14.78 -2.36 33.61
C GLN A 54 -15.83 -2.36 32.47
N ALA A 55 -16.94 -3.09 32.63
CA ALA A 55 -18.05 -3.05 31.66
C ALA A 55 -18.60 -1.63 31.50
N GLY A 56 -18.77 -0.89 32.61
CA GLY A 56 -19.23 0.50 32.59
C GLY A 56 -18.28 1.45 31.86
N VAL A 57 -16.97 1.34 32.06
CA VAL A 57 -16.00 2.22 31.38
C VAL A 57 -15.86 1.88 29.89
N VAL A 58 -15.96 0.61 29.51
CA VAL A 58 -15.97 0.20 28.10
C VAL A 58 -17.20 0.75 27.39
N TYR A 59 -18.37 0.68 28.02
CA TYR A 59 -19.58 1.30 27.48
C TYR A 59 -19.44 2.83 27.36
N LEU A 60 -18.87 3.48 28.40
CA LEU A 60 -18.61 4.92 28.39
C LEU A 60 -17.67 5.30 27.25
N LYS A 61 -16.60 4.53 27.03
CA LYS A 61 -15.66 4.71 25.91
C LYS A 61 -16.40 4.70 24.59
N ASN A 62 -17.15 3.63 24.32
CA ASN A 62 -17.86 3.48 23.04
C ASN A 62 -18.87 4.62 22.81
N MET A 63 -19.55 5.04 23.86
CA MET A 63 -20.50 6.17 23.81
C MET A 63 -19.81 7.52 23.56
N ILE A 64 -18.65 7.78 24.17
CA ILE A 64 -17.86 9.01 23.93
C ILE A 64 -17.27 8.98 22.51
N THR A 65 -16.66 7.87 22.10
CA THR A 65 -16.05 7.76 20.77
C THR A 65 -17.06 7.96 19.64
N SER A 66 -18.27 7.41 19.77
CA SER A 66 -19.33 7.54 18.74
C SER A 66 -20.15 8.82 18.86
N GLY A 67 -20.38 9.34 20.08
CA GLY A 67 -21.37 10.38 20.35
C GLY A 67 -20.81 11.75 20.75
N TRP A 68 -19.49 11.95 20.78
CA TRP A 68 -18.87 13.23 21.15
C TRP A 68 -18.80 14.24 20.00
N GLN A 69 -18.59 13.80 18.76
CA GLN A 69 -18.77 14.70 17.60
C GLN A 69 -20.26 14.74 17.24
N ALA A 70 -20.81 15.93 17.00
CA ALA A 70 -22.14 16.03 16.41
C ALA A 70 -22.00 15.65 14.93
N LYS A 71 -22.63 14.55 14.51
CA LYS A 71 -22.72 14.18 13.09
C LYS A 71 -23.74 15.09 12.39
N GLU A 72 -23.46 15.46 11.14
CA GLU A 72 -24.41 16.22 10.32
C GLU A 72 -25.64 15.36 10.03
N VAL A 73 -26.80 16.01 9.85
CA VAL A 73 -28.06 15.31 9.58
C VAL A 73 -28.20 15.18 8.08
N GLU A 74 -28.04 13.96 7.56
CA GLU A 74 -28.35 13.65 6.16
C GLU A 74 -29.87 13.73 5.91
N GLU A 75 -30.27 14.26 4.75
CA GLU A 75 -31.69 14.47 4.42
C GLU A 75 -32.44 13.13 4.32
N GLY A 76 -33.27 12.83 5.32
CA GLY A 76 -34.10 11.61 5.36
C GLY A 76 -33.75 10.63 6.48
N GLU A 77 -32.58 10.81 7.12
CA GLU A 77 -32.14 9.97 8.23
C GLU A 77 -32.56 10.52 9.61
N PRO A 78 -32.78 9.64 10.62
CA PRO A 78 -33.04 10.08 11.98
C PRO A 78 -31.80 10.79 12.56
N ILE A 79 -32.03 11.89 13.31
CA ILE A 79 -30.96 12.68 13.95
C ILE A 79 -30.01 11.74 14.72
N PRO A 80 -28.73 11.66 14.34
CA PRO A 80 -27.77 10.77 14.98
C PRO A 80 -27.59 11.16 16.46
N PHE A 81 -27.45 10.15 17.32
CA PHE A 81 -27.26 10.37 18.73
C PHE A 81 -25.97 11.17 18.99
N SER A 82 -26.09 12.26 19.74
CA SER A 82 -24.95 13.01 20.26
C SER A 82 -25.14 13.28 21.74
N ILE A 83 -24.04 13.17 22.50
CA ILE A 83 -24.05 13.46 23.94
C ILE A 83 -24.36 14.95 24.12
N HIS A 84 -25.34 15.26 24.96
CA HIS A 84 -25.75 16.64 25.21
C HIS A 84 -24.62 17.46 25.86
N GLU A 85 -24.49 18.75 25.51
CA GLU A 85 -23.38 19.60 25.99
C GLU A 85 -23.29 19.71 27.52
N GLN A 86 -24.43 19.63 28.22
CA GLN A 86 -24.47 19.58 29.69
C GLN A 86 -23.70 18.37 30.25
N ASP A 87 -23.87 17.20 29.64
CA ASP A 87 -23.18 15.97 30.03
C ASP A 87 -21.70 16.05 29.65
N ARG A 88 -21.39 16.62 28.47
CA ARG A 88 -20.01 16.86 28.04
C ARG A 88 -19.26 17.74 29.05
N ALA A 89 -19.88 18.82 29.50
CA ALA A 89 -19.28 19.72 30.50
C ALA A 89 -18.99 19.01 31.83
N MET A 90 -19.90 18.17 32.32
CA MET A 90 -19.67 17.38 33.54
C MET A 90 -18.55 16.35 33.35
N ILE A 91 -18.52 15.67 32.20
CA ILE A 91 -17.46 14.70 31.89
C ILE A 91 -16.10 15.40 31.80
N ARG A 92 -16.00 16.56 31.12
CA ARG A 92 -14.77 17.36 31.07
C ARG A 92 -14.27 17.76 32.46
N ASP A 93 -15.18 18.10 33.37
CA ASP A 93 -14.78 18.43 34.74
C ASP A 93 -14.25 17.18 35.49
N MET A 94 -14.91 16.03 35.36
CA MET A 94 -14.59 14.85 36.18
C MET A 94 -13.53 13.91 35.60
N ILE A 95 -13.29 13.92 34.27
CA ILE A 95 -12.50 12.87 33.60
C ILE A 95 -11.04 12.80 34.06
N VAL A 96 -10.40 13.94 34.33
CA VAL A 96 -9.01 13.99 34.83
C VAL A 96 -8.92 13.37 36.22
N ASP A 97 -9.85 13.71 37.10
CA ASP A 97 -9.92 13.17 38.46
C ASP A 97 -10.22 11.66 38.44
N ALA A 98 -11.07 11.23 37.50
CA ALA A 98 -11.38 9.83 37.28
C ALA A 98 -10.17 9.01 36.84
N ILE A 99 -9.33 9.52 35.93
CA ILE A 99 -8.09 8.86 35.48
C ILE A 99 -7.12 8.66 36.65
N ILE A 100 -6.97 9.68 37.49
CA ILE A 100 -6.04 9.65 38.63
C ILE A 100 -6.47 8.61 39.68
N GLN A 101 -7.76 8.61 40.04
CA GLN A 101 -8.29 7.76 41.12
C GLN A 101 -8.56 6.31 40.69
N SER A 102 -8.58 6.04 39.37
CA SER A 102 -8.92 4.71 38.84
C SER A 102 -7.73 3.74 38.82
N PRO A 103 -7.96 2.42 38.96
CA PRO A 103 -6.96 1.39 38.72
C PRO A 103 -6.61 1.29 37.22
N ASP A 104 -5.46 0.70 36.90
CA ASP A 104 -4.89 0.71 35.53
C ASP A 104 -5.86 0.21 34.44
N ILE A 105 -6.57 -0.90 34.68
CA ILE A 105 -7.53 -1.48 33.72
C ILE A 105 -8.63 -0.47 33.31
N ILE A 106 -9.09 0.36 34.27
CA ILE A 106 -10.10 1.39 34.01
C ILE A 106 -9.43 2.65 33.43
N ARG A 107 -8.26 2.99 33.95
CA ARG A 107 -7.48 4.17 33.57
C ARG A 107 -7.17 4.18 32.07
N VAL A 108 -6.77 3.05 31.49
CA VAL A 108 -6.49 2.94 30.05
C VAL A 108 -7.72 3.29 29.21
N GLN A 109 -8.90 2.77 29.56
CA GLN A 109 -10.14 3.07 28.83
C GLN A 109 -10.57 4.54 28.97
N LEU A 110 -10.37 5.15 30.15
CA LEU A 110 -10.60 6.58 30.36
C LEU A 110 -9.61 7.46 29.58
N CYS A 111 -8.36 7.02 29.38
CA CYS A 111 -7.42 7.73 28.53
C CYS A 111 -7.87 7.80 27.06
N VAL A 112 -8.50 6.73 26.54
CA VAL A 112 -9.10 6.75 25.20
C VAL A 112 -10.24 7.76 25.13
N CYS A 113 -11.11 7.79 26.15
CA CYS A 113 -12.17 8.80 26.26
C CYS A 113 -11.57 10.22 26.23
N LEU A 114 -10.52 10.45 27.02
CA LEU A 114 -9.84 11.73 27.10
C LEU A 114 -9.23 12.15 25.76
N LYS A 115 -8.60 11.23 25.01
CA LYS A 115 -8.05 11.50 23.68
C LYS A 115 -9.11 12.04 22.73
N THR A 116 -10.28 11.40 22.67
CA THR A 116 -11.42 11.85 21.86
C THR A 116 -11.91 13.23 22.28
N ILE A 117 -12.05 13.47 23.58
CA ILE A 117 -12.49 14.77 24.11
C ILE A 117 -11.49 15.86 23.73
N ILE A 118 -10.18 15.62 23.89
CA ILE A 118 -9.13 16.58 23.54
C ILE A 118 -9.17 16.91 22.04
N LYS A 119 -9.30 15.90 21.18
CA LYS A 119 -9.32 16.06 19.71
C LYS A 119 -10.39 17.07 19.24
N HIS A 120 -11.56 17.09 19.89
CA HIS A 120 -12.67 17.94 19.48
C HIS A 120 -12.81 19.23 20.30
N ASP A 121 -12.42 19.22 21.58
CA ASP A 121 -12.71 20.33 22.50
C ASP A 121 -11.48 21.19 22.84
N PHE A 122 -10.24 20.75 22.63
CA PHE A 122 -9.02 21.52 22.90
C PHE A 122 -8.40 22.08 21.60
N PRO A 123 -7.95 23.35 21.56
CA PRO A 123 -7.95 24.35 22.64
C PRO A 123 -9.26 25.15 22.77
N GLY A 124 -10.25 24.94 21.91
CA GLY A 124 -11.41 25.83 21.79
C GLY A 124 -12.31 25.90 23.02
N ARG A 125 -12.93 24.78 23.39
CA ARG A 125 -13.97 24.72 24.45
C ARG A 125 -13.42 24.29 25.81
N TRP A 126 -12.23 23.70 25.87
CA TRP A 126 -11.70 23.10 27.10
C TRP A 126 -10.21 23.35 27.33
N THR A 127 -9.85 24.55 27.75
CA THR A 127 -8.46 24.91 28.10
C THR A 127 -8.06 24.47 29.52
N GLN A 128 -9.02 24.25 30.42
CA GLN A 128 -8.76 23.96 31.84
C GLN A 128 -8.05 22.61 32.09
N ILE A 129 -7.97 21.74 31.09
CA ILE A 129 -7.22 20.48 31.18
C ILE A 129 -5.75 20.73 31.54
N VAL A 130 -5.14 21.78 30.97
CA VAL A 130 -3.73 22.13 31.22
C VAL A 130 -3.52 22.54 32.68
N ASP A 131 -4.43 23.35 33.22
CA ASP A 131 -4.40 23.78 34.62
C ASP A 131 -4.54 22.60 35.58
N LYS A 132 -5.47 21.67 35.32
CA LYS A 132 -5.66 20.47 36.14
C LYS A 132 -4.41 19.58 36.12
N ILE A 133 -3.83 19.33 34.96
CA ILE A 133 -2.57 18.57 34.85
C ILE A 133 -1.47 19.27 35.65
N HIS A 134 -1.35 20.59 35.53
CA HIS A 134 -0.34 21.36 36.26
C HIS A 134 -0.49 21.23 37.79
N ILE A 135 -1.71 21.34 38.32
CA ILE A 135 -2.00 21.20 39.76
C ILE A 135 -1.64 19.79 40.26
N TYR A 136 -2.03 18.74 39.53
CA TYR A 136 -1.74 17.37 39.94
C TYR A 136 -0.25 17.01 39.86
N LEU A 137 0.51 17.60 38.93
CA LEU A 137 1.96 17.43 38.87
C LEU A 137 2.68 18.10 40.05
N GLN A 138 2.11 19.14 40.66
CA GLN A 138 2.68 19.79 41.84
C GLN A 138 2.47 18.99 43.13
N ASN A 139 1.44 18.14 43.19
CA ASN A 139 1.10 17.39 44.38
C ASN A 139 2.01 16.16 44.54
N PRO A 140 2.79 16.01 45.63
CA PRO A 140 3.81 14.97 45.75
C PRO A 140 3.25 13.58 46.07
N GLU A 141 2.33 13.08 45.24
CA GLU A 141 1.81 11.71 45.31
C GLU A 141 2.07 10.94 44.01
N PRO A 142 2.69 9.74 44.05
CA PRO A 142 3.01 8.96 42.86
C PRO A 142 1.81 8.63 41.95
N ASN A 143 0.64 8.36 42.54
CA ASN A 143 -0.59 8.10 41.78
C ASN A 143 -1.09 9.34 41.02
N ASN A 144 -0.98 10.52 41.65
CA ASN A 144 -1.35 11.79 41.02
C ASN A 144 -0.40 12.12 39.87
N TRP A 145 0.90 11.86 40.05
CA TRP A 145 1.90 12.01 38.99
C TRP A 145 1.60 11.09 37.80
N MET A 146 1.34 9.81 38.03
CA MET A 146 1.04 8.87 36.95
C MET A 146 -0.21 9.27 36.17
N GLY A 147 -1.32 9.55 36.86
CA GLY A 147 -2.56 9.96 36.20
C GLY A 147 -2.41 11.26 35.41
N ALA A 148 -1.73 12.27 35.99
CA ALA A 148 -1.47 13.53 35.31
C ALA A 148 -0.57 13.37 34.06
N LEU A 149 0.47 12.53 34.14
CA LEU A 149 1.36 12.24 33.01
C LEU A 149 0.65 11.47 31.90
N LEU A 150 -0.30 10.59 32.23
CA LEU A 150 -1.13 9.90 31.23
C LEU A 150 -2.09 10.87 30.53
N CYS A 151 -2.70 11.81 31.28
CA CYS A 151 -3.49 12.89 30.68
C CYS A 151 -2.64 13.76 29.75
N LEU A 152 -1.42 14.12 30.19
CA LEU A 152 -0.47 14.88 29.37
C LEU A 152 -0.05 14.11 28.12
N TYR A 153 0.16 12.80 28.23
CA TYR A 153 0.47 11.96 27.09
C TYR A 153 -0.64 11.99 26.04
N GLN A 154 -1.92 11.90 26.45
CA GLN A 154 -3.04 12.00 25.51
C GLN A 154 -3.17 13.39 24.88
N LEU A 155 -2.87 14.45 25.64
CA LEU A 155 -2.80 15.82 25.10
C LEU A 155 -1.75 15.95 23.99
N ILE A 156 -0.56 15.37 24.19
CA ILE A 156 0.50 15.37 23.18
C ILE A 156 0.12 14.47 21.99
N LYS A 157 -0.41 13.25 22.23
CA LYS A 157 -0.82 12.28 21.18
C LYS A 157 -1.92 12.87 20.27
N ALA A 158 -2.82 13.70 20.80
CA ALA A 158 -3.87 14.35 20.01
C ALA A 158 -3.31 15.30 18.92
N PHE A 159 -2.13 15.88 19.13
CA PHE A 159 -1.46 16.79 18.20
C PHE A 159 -0.29 16.13 17.46
N GLU A 160 -0.10 14.81 17.60
CA GLU A 160 1.06 14.08 17.08
C GLU A 160 1.22 14.21 15.55
N PHE A 161 0.12 14.18 14.80
CA PHE A 161 0.13 14.28 13.33
C PHE A 161 -0.25 15.67 12.80
N HIS A 162 -0.40 16.67 13.68
CA HIS A 162 -0.74 18.02 13.25
C HIS A 162 0.51 18.78 12.76
N ALA A 163 0.33 19.58 11.71
CA ALA A 163 1.33 20.51 11.22
C ALA A 163 1.74 21.56 12.27
N ALA A 164 2.90 22.20 12.06
CA ALA A 164 3.54 23.07 13.05
C ALA A 164 2.67 24.28 13.47
N ASP A 165 1.90 24.82 12.54
CA ASP A 165 0.94 25.92 12.73
C ASP A 165 -0.22 25.52 13.64
N LYS A 166 -0.78 24.32 13.48
CA LYS A 166 -1.88 23.79 14.32
C LYS A 166 -1.40 23.34 15.71
N ARG A 167 -0.08 23.24 15.94
CA ARG A 167 0.53 22.85 17.22
C ARG A 167 0.79 24.02 18.19
N VAL A 168 0.55 25.27 17.79
CA VAL A 168 0.73 26.44 18.67
C VAL A 168 0.07 26.28 20.05
N PRO A 169 -1.19 25.80 20.17
CA PRO A 169 -1.85 25.63 21.46
C PRO A 169 -1.18 24.58 22.36
N LEU A 170 -0.62 23.52 21.75
CA LEU A 170 0.18 22.53 22.47
C LEU A 170 1.48 23.16 22.96
N ASN A 171 2.17 23.94 22.13
CA ASN A 171 3.43 24.59 22.51
C ASN A 171 3.24 25.55 23.69
N GLU A 172 2.14 26.30 23.71
CA GLU A 172 1.77 27.16 24.85
C GLU A 172 1.54 26.35 26.14
N ALA A 173 0.81 25.24 26.06
CA ALA A 173 0.62 24.34 27.21
C ALA A 173 1.95 23.74 27.69
N MET A 174 2.83 23.33 26.76
CA MET A 174 4.12 22.74 27.10
C MET A 174 5.12 23.72 27.69
N ASN A 175 5.01 25.03 27.44
CA ASN A 175 5.80 26.04 28.15
C ASN A 175 5.59 25.99 29.67
N LEU A 176 4.38 25.61 30.13
CA LEU A 176 4.07 25.43 31.55
C LEU A 176 4.40 24.02 32.06
N LEU A 177 4.13 22.99 31.25
CA LEU A 177 4.19 21.59 31.69
C LEU A 177 5.57 20.93 31.51
N LEU A 178 6.34 21.32 30.50
CA LEU A 178 7.67 20.73 30.23
C LEU A 178 8.66 20.96 31.39
N PRO A 179 8.75 22.16 32.01
CA PRO A 179 9.61 22.35 33.18
C PRO A 179 9.21 21.50 34.38
N MET A 180 7.91 21.26 34.56
CA MET A 180 7.38 20.39 35.63
C MET A 180 7.82 18.94 35.41
N MET A 181 7.68 18.43 34.18
CA MET A 181 8.16 17.09 33.81
C MET A 181 9.66 16.94 34.05
N TYR A 182 10.44 17.96 33.67
CA TYR A 182 11.89 17.97 33.85
C TYR A 182 12.29 17.92 35.33
N ASN A 183 11.69 18.77 36.18
CA ASN A 183 11.98 18.77 37.61
C ASN A 183 11.59 17.45 38.27
N LEU A 184 10.47 16.85 37.84
CA LEU A 184 10.00 15.58 38.36
C LEU A 184 10.97 14.44 38.02
N ILE A 185 11.43 14.32 36.76
CA ILE A 185 12.38 13.27 36.40
C ILE A 185 13.71 13.44 37.13
N VAL A 186 14.23 14.67 37.26
CA VAL A 186 15.45 14.98 38.00
C VAL A 186 15.36 14.53 39.46
N ASN A 187 14.25 14.85 40.14
CA ASN A 187 14.05 14.46 41.55
C ASN A 187 13.92 12.94 41.72
N LEU A 188 13.32 12.26 40.73
CA LEU A 188 13.12 10.82 40.77
C LEU A 188 14.35 10.00 40.35
N GLN A 189 15.38 10.60 39.74
CA GLN A 189 16.55 9.87 39.25
C GLN A 189 17.26 9.03 40.33
N ALA A 190 17.31 9.55 41.56
CA ALA A 190 17.96 8.89 42.69
C ALA A 190 17.14 7.72 43.27
N ASP A 191 15.82 7.70 43.06
CA ASP A 191 14.94 6.66 43.57
C ASP A 191 14.85 5.48 42.58
N GLN A 192 15.19 4.28 43.07
CA GLN A 192 15.17 3.01 42.32
C GLN A 192 13.93 2.15 42.62
N SER A 193 12.93 2.71 43.30
CA SER A 193 11.64 2.04 43.50
C SER A 193 10.94 1.75 42.17
N LEU A 194 10.18 0.65 42.11
CA LEU A 194 9.41 0.28 40.91
C LEU A 194 8.47 1.42 40.48
N GLU A 195 7.77 2.03 41.44
CA GLU A 195 6.84 3.14 41.21
C GLU A 195 7.52 4.35 40.57
N SER A 196 8.69 4.75 41.09
CA SER A 196 9.50 5.84 40.52
C SER A 196 9.93 5.55 39.08
N VAL A 197 10.38 4.32 38.79
CA VAL A 197 10.86 3.95 37.46
C VAL A 197 9.71 3.92 36.44
N VAL A 198 8.50 3.49 36.83
CA VAL A 198 7.33 3.54 35.94
C VAL A 198 6.96 5.00 35.63
N ILE A 199 7.08 5.92 36.59
CA ILE A 199 6.86 7.35 36.35
C ILE A 199 7.94 7.93 35.42
N GLN A 200 9.22 7.61 35.64
CA GLN A 200 10.32 8.00 34.75
C GLN A 200 10.06 7.52 33.31
N LYS A 201 9.63 6.27 33.13
CA LYS A 201 9.25 5.71 31.82
C LYS A 201 8.18 6.57 31.16
N GLN A 202 7.12 6.91 31.90
CA GLN A 202 6.01 7.69 31.34
C GLN A 202 6.45 9.11 30.94
N ILE A 203 7.33 9.76 31.73
CA ILE A 203 7.90 11.08 31.38
C ILE A 203 8.71 10.99 30.08
N LEU A 204 9.57 9.98 29.94
CA LEU A 204 10.36 9.76 28.72
C LEU A 204 9.46 9.49 27.50
N LYS A 205 8.37 8.74 27.68
CA LYS A 205 7.38 8.49 26.62
C LYS A 205 6.67 9.77 26.18
N CYS A 206 6.27 10.64 27.12
CA CYS A 206 5.71 11.96 26.81
C CYS A 206 6.69 12.84 26.05
N PHE A 207 7.95 12.90 26.50
CA PHE A 207 8.99 13.69 25.83
C PHE A 207 9.28 13.18 24.42
N ASN A 208 9.36 11.87 24.23
CA ASN A 208 9.50 11.26 22.91
C ASN A 208 8.36 11.68 21.97
N CYS A 209 7.10 11.48 22.40
CA CYS A 209 5.92 11.83 21.60
C CYS A 209 5.88 13.32 21.21
N LEU A 210 6.35 14.20 22.09
CA LEU A 210 6.43 15.65 21.80
C LEU A 210 7.39 15.95 20.63
N VAL A 211 8.55 15.30 20.62
CA VAL A 211 9.66 15.61 19.68
C VAL A 211 9.76 14.68 18.48
N LYS A 212 8.94 13.63 18.41
CA LYS A 212 9.04 12.56 17.40
C LYS A 212 8.92 13.07 15.96
N TYR A 213 7.91 13.89 15.68
CA TYR A 213 7.61 14.37 14.31
C TYR A 213 8.05 15.83 14.08
N ILE A 214 7.91 16.70 15.07
CA ILE A 214 8.27 18.13 14.95
C ILE A 214 9.03 18.55 16.20
N LEU A 215 10.22 19.13 16.01
CA LEU A 215 11.03 19.74 17.06
C LEU A 215 10.80 21.25 17.06
N SER A 216 9.86 21.75 17.87
CA SER A 216 9.66 23.20 17.99
C SER A 216 10.88 23.85 18.66
N LEU A 217 11.70 24.56 17.87
CA LEU A 217 12.90 25.25 18.34
C LEU A 217 12.59 26.42 19.29
N ASP A 218 11.37 26.96 19.23
CA ASP A 218 10.89 27.99 20.14
C ASP A 218 10.61 27.43 21.55
N LEU A 219 10.02 26.23 21.62
CA LEU A 219 9.72 25.54 22.88
C LEU A 219 10.98 24.86 23.46
N ILE A 220 11.73 24.15 22.61
CA ILE A 220 12.92 23.39 22.98
C ILE A 220 14.15 24.18 22.53
N THR A 221 14.46 25.21 23.31
CA THR A 221 15.68 26.00 23.11
C THR A 221 16.93 25.14 23.36
N ASN A 222 18.09 25.61 22.89
CA ASN A 222 19.37 24.90 23.10
C ASN A 222 19.64 24.56 24.58
N GLU A 223 19.22 25.42 25.52
CA GLU A 223 19.36 25.15 26.96
C GLU A 223 18.44 24.02 27.45
N VAL A 224 17.17 24.05 27.04
CA VAL A 224 16.19 23.02 27.38
C VAL A 224 16.60 21.69 26.76
N PHE A 225 17.03 21.72 25.50
CA PHE A 225 17.55 20.55 24.80
C PHE A 225 18.74 19.93 25.55
N THR A 226 19.74 20.74 25.91
CA THR A 226 20.94 20.27 26.64
C THR A 226 20.57 19.54 27.92
N LYS A 227 19.63 20.10 28.71
CA LYS A 227 19.13 19.48 29.95
C LYS A 227 18.50 18.12 29.70
N TRP A 228 17.62 18.00 28.70
CA TRP A 228 16.98 16.72 28.38
C TRP A 228 17.99 15.70 27.85
N MET A 229 18.98 16.11 27.07
CA MET A 229 20.05 15.22 26.60
C MET A 229 20.88 14.65 27.75
N GLU A 230 21.17 15.44 28.79
CA GLU A 230 21.84 14.95 30.00
C GLU A 230 20.99 13.90 30.74
N ILE A 231 19.66 14.09 30.82
CA ILE A 231 18.75 13.10 31.39
C ILE A 231 18.77 11.80 30.59
N LEU A 232 18.63 11.87 29.27
CA LEU A 232 18.68 10.69 28.40
C LEU A 232 20.00 9.93 28.55
N ARG A 233 21.12 10.66 28.58
CA ARG A 233 22.45 10.10 28.82
C ARG A 233 22.56 9.42 30.19
N SER A 234 22.08 10.08 31.24
CA SER A 234 22.09 9.55 32.62
C SER A 234 21.26 8.27 32.76
N VAL A 235 20.07 8.22 32.15
CA VAL A 235 19.22 7.01 32.12
C VAL A 235 19.92 5.85 31.41
N MET A 236 20.66 6.15 30.33
CA MET A 236 21.43 5.14 29.60
C MET A 236 22.67 4.67 30.36
N GLU A 237 23.35 5.55 31.10
CA GLU A 237 24.52 5.22 31.92
C GLU A 237 24.18 4.42 33.19
N ARG A 238 22.97 4.61 33.74
CA ARG A 238 22.53 3.93 34.96
C ARG A 238 22.49 2.40 34.79
N PRO A 239 23.13 1.60 35.66
CA PRO A 239 23.02 0.14 35.60
C PRO A 239 21.61 -0.32 35.96
N VAL A 240 21.18 -1.44 35.39
CA VAL A 240 19.92 -2.10 35.77
C VAL A 240 20.18 -2.89 37.07
N PRO A 241 19.30 -2.83 38.08
CA PRO A 241 19.53 -3.52 39.36
C PRO A 241 19.61 -5.05 39.23
N ASP A 242 20.56 -5.70 39.92
CA ASP A 242 20.80 -7.15 39.79
C ASP A 242 19.58 -8.04 40.13
N HIS A 243 18.65 -7.56 40.96
CA HIS A 243 17.43 -8.31 41.30
C HIS A 243 16.51 -8.54 40.10
N THR A 244 16.63 -7.75 39.03
CA THR A 244 15.84 -7.95 37.80
C THR A 244 16.29 -9.16 37.00
N LEU A 245 17.49 -9.70 37.26
CA LEU A 245 18.01 -10.92 36.63
C LEU A 245 17.40 -12.20 37.22
N GLN A 246 16.61 -12.10 38.30
CA GLN A 246 15.93 -13.24 38.92
C GLN A 246 14.60 -13.59 38.24
N VAL A 247 14.10 -12.70 37.37
CA VAL A 247 12.91 -12.90 36.54
C VAL A 247 13.28 -13.72 35.30
N ASP A 248 12.34 -14.51 34.76
CA ASP A 248 12.55 -15.28 33.53
C ASP A 248 12.87 -14.36 32.34
N GLU A 249 13.68 -14.86 31.39
CA GLU A 249 14.25 -14.03 30.32
C GLU A 249 13.21 -13.36 29.42
N ASP A 250 12.09 -14.04 29.19
CA ASP A 250 10.98 -13.54 28.39
C ASP A 250 10.22 -12.41 29.10
N GLU A 251 10.09 -12.49 30.43
CA GLU A 251 9.42 -11.47 31.24
C GLU A 251 10.33 -10.27 31.56
N ARG A 252 11.67 -10.40 31.41
CA ARG A 252 12.62 -9.31 31.65
C ARG A 252 12.40 -8.12 30.72
N ILE A 253 11.90 -8.35 29.49
CA ILE A 253 11.63 -7.29 28.50
C ILE A 253 10.56 -6.32 29.02
N GLU A 254 9.60 -6.84 29.79
CA GLU A 254 8.46 -6.08 30.30
C GLU A 254 8.80 -5.16 31.48
N LEU A 255 10.00 -5.34 32.07
CA LEU A 255 10.43 -4.61 33.25
C LEU A 255 10.56 -3.10 32.98
N PRO A 256 10.12 -2.23 33.93
CA PRO A 256 10.17 -0.79 33.76
C PRO A 256 11.57 -0.21 33.49
N TRP A 257 12.63 -0.82 34.03
CA TRP A 257 14.02 -0.38 33.80
C TRP A 257 14.44 -0.51 32.34
N TRP A 258 14.11 -1.62 31.68
CA TRP A 258 14.39 -1.83 30.26
C TRP A 258 13.52 -0.93 29.39
N LYS A 259 12.24 -0.74 29.76
CA LYS A 259 11.35 0.22 29.08
C LYS A 259 11.86 1.67 29.19
N CYS A 260 12.41 2.09 30.33
CA CYS A 260 13.06 3.39 30.48
C CYS A 260 14.25 3.55 29.52
N LYS A 261 15.15 2.56 29.47
CA LYS A 261 16.30 2.58 28.54
C LYS A 261 15.84 2.57 27.09
N LYS A 262 14.82 1.78 26.73
CA LYS A 262 14.19 1.76 25.40
C LYS A 262 13.77 3.17 24.99
N TRP A 263 12.93 3.83 25.80
CA TRP A 263 12.45 5.17 25.46
C TRP A 263 13.58 6.19 25.38
N ALA A 264 14.60 6.08 26.25
CA ALA A 264 15.75 6.97 26.19
C ALA A 264 16.55 6.82 24.89
N VAL A 265 16.95 5.61 24.52
CA VAL A 265 17.70 5.37 23.27
C VAL A 265 16.85 5.62 22.02
N HIS A 266 15.55 5.33 22.08
CA HIS A 266 14.62 5.62 20.99
C HIS A 266 14.53 7.13 20.70
N THR A 267 14.41 7.95 21.75
CA THR A 267 14.44 9.40 21.60
C THR A 267 15.77 9.88 21.05
N LEU A 268 16.91 9.35 21.53
CA LEU A 268 18.23 9.70 21.00
C LEU A 268 18.37 9.36 19.51
N TYR A 269 17.92 8.17 19.11
CA TYR A 269 17.90 7.71 17.73
C TYR A 269 17.09 8.64 16.84
N ARG A 270 15.82 8.89 17.18
CA ARG A 270 14.93 9.75 16.38
C ARG A 270 15.43 11.20 16.30
N LEU A 271 15.95 11.75 17.40
CA LEU A 271 16.53 13.09 17.40
C LEU A 271 17.72 13.18 16.44
N PHE A 272 18.57 12.16 16.39
CA PHE A 272 19.71 12.15 15.50
C PHE A 272 19.31 11.94 14.03
N GLU A 273 18.41 10.99 13.77
CA GLU A 273 17.91 10.65 12.44
C GLU A 273 17.28 11.86 11.73
N ARG A 274 16.33 12.54 12.40
CA ARG A 274 15.51 13.61 11.81
C ARG A 274 16.12 15.00 11.92
N TYR A 275 16.76 15.33 13.05
CA TYR A 275 17.21 16.71 13.33
C TYR A 275 18.73 16.83 13.50
N GLY A 276 19.43 15.75 13.82
CA GLY A 276 20.86 15.77 14.10
C GLY A 276 21.75 15.49 12.88
N SER A 277 21.19 15.09 11.74
CA SER A 277 21.93 14.82 10.50
C SER A 277 21.84 16.00 9.53
N PRO A 278 22.93 16.75 9.25
CA PRO A 278 22.90 17.88 8.32
C PRO A 278 22.57 17.49 6.87
N MET A 279 22.65 16.20 6.52
CA MET A 279 22.30 15.70 5.19
C MET A 279 20.81 15.36 5.05
N ASN A 280 20.13 15.03 6.16
CA ASN A 280 18.73 14.59 6.16
C ASN A 280 17.78 15.62 6.81
N ALA A 281 18.34 16.61 7.50
CA ALA A 281 17.56 17.64 8.18
C ALA A 281 16.95 18.62 7.17
N ARG A 282 15.70 19.04 7.42
CA ARG A 282 15.09 20.17 6.68
C ARG A 282 15.93 21.42 6.87
N GLU A 283 15.86 22.36 5.92
CA GLU A 283 16.69 23.58 5.92
C GLU A 283 16.65 24.37 7.24
N GLU A 284 15.49 24.35 7.91
CA GLU A 284 15.25 24.98 9.22
C GLU A 284 16.14 24.42 10.35
N TYR A 285 16.50 23.13 10.27
CA TYR A 285 17.25 22.41 11.32
C TYR A 285 18.75 22.28 11.02
N THR A 286 19.26 22.74 9.88
CA THR A 286 20.67 22.53 9.49
C THR A 286 21.66 23.09 10.53
N LYS A 287 21.40 24.29 11.06
CA LYS A 287 22.24 24.90 12.12
C LYS A 287 22.19 24.10 13.42
N PHE A 288 21.03 23.55 13.74
CA PHE A 288 20.84 22.70 14.92
C PHE A 288 21.58 21.37 14.75
N ALA A 289 21.53 20.76 13.57
CA ALA A 289 22.21 19.51 13.25
C ALA A 289 23.74 19.62 13.45
N GLU A 290 24.35 20.71 12.96
CA GLU A 290 25.78 20.96 13.15
C GLU A 290 26.18 21.12 14.63
N TRP A 291 25.36 21.84 15.40
CA TRP A 291 25.54 21.99 16.84
C TRP A 291 25.37 20.66 17.59
N TYR A 292 24.35 19.88 17.25
CA TYR A 292 24.08 18.56 17.83
C TYR A 292 25.27 17.62 17.63
N LEU A 293 25.77 17.53 16.38
CA LEU A 293 26.88 16.66 16.01
C LEU A 293 28.14 16.94 16.82
N THR A 294 28.48 18.21 17.00
CA THR A 294 29.72 18.63 17.67
C THR A 294 29.64 18.57 19.19
N THR A 295 28.45 18.73 19.76
CA THR A 295 28.27 18.89 21.22
C THR A 295 27.93 17.57 21.92
N PHE A 296 27.00 16.77 21.38
CA PHE A 296 26.43 15.62 22.13
C PHE A 296 26.93 14.25 21.67
N THR A 297 27.26 14.11 20.38
CA THR A 297 27.61 12.82 19.77
C THR A 297 28.67 12.04 20.54
N SER A 298 29.71 12.71 21.03
CA SER A 298 30.79 12.07 21.79
C SER A 298 30.31 11.48 23.11
N GLY A 299 29.53 12.25 23.88
CA GLY A 299 29.02 11.81 25.18
C GLY A 299 27.97 10.70 25.08
N ILE A 300 27.16 10.71 24.01
CA ILE A 300 26.17 9.66 23.73
C ILE A 300 26.86 8.38 23.30
N LEU A 301 27.80 8.46 22.36
CA LEU A 301 28.55 7.31 21.88
C LEU A 301 29.28 6.58 23.00
N ASP A 302 29.91 7.29 23.94
CA ASP A 302 30.57 6.65 25.09
C ASP A 302 29.59 5.77 25.90
N VAL A 303 28.37 6.26 26.16
CA VAL A 303 27.37 5.50 26.91
C VAL A 303 26.83 4.32 26.10
N LEU A 304 26.55 4.50 24.81
CA LEU A 304 26.10 3.43 23.93
C LEU A 304 27.15 2.33 23.76
N LEU A 305 28.43 2.69 23.68
CA LEU A 305 29.54 1.72 23.64
C LEU A 305 29.62 0.91 24.93
N ARG A 306 29.30 1.47 26.10
CA ARG A 306 29.22 0.70 27.36
C ARG A 306 28.04 -0.27 27.38
N VAL A 307 26.93 0.06 26.73
CA VAL A 307 25.81 -0.88 26.55
C VAL A 307 26.26 -2.06 25.70
N LEU A 308 26.97 -1.80 24.60
CA LEU A 308 27.56 -2.87 23.78
C LEU A 308 28.62 -3.69 24.53
N ASP A 309 29.43 -3.05 25.38
CA ASP A 309 30.41 -3.73 26.23
C ASP A 309 29.73 -4.64 27.26
N SER A 310 28.59 -4.23 27.80
CA SER A 310 27.78 -5.04 28.71
C SER A 310 27.26 -6.31 28.02
N TYR A 311 26.77 -6.17 26.78
CA TYR A 311 26.39 -7.31 25.96
C TYR A 311 27.59 -8.24 25.69
N ARG A 312 28.75 -7.67 25.32
CA ARG A 312 29.99 -8.45 25.13
C ARG A 312 30.38 -9.26 26.37
N ASN A 313 30.18 -8.70 27.56
CA ASN A 313 30.47 -9.36 28.83
C ASN A 313 29.36 -10.35 29.27
N LYS A 314 28.40 -10.68 28.40
CA LYS A 314 27.24 -11.56 28.66
C LYS A 314 26.30 -11.06 29.76
N ILE A 315 26.24 -9.74 29.96
CA ILE A 315 25.21 -9.12 30.80
C ILE A 315 23.98 -8.92 29.93
N TYR A 316 22.81 -9.37 30.40
CA TYR A 316 21.56 -9.26 29.66
C TYR A 316 21.27 -7.81 29.24
N VAL A 317 20.94 -7.62 27.97
CA VAL A 317 20.46 -6.36 27.39
C VAL A 317 19.17 -6.66 26.64
N SER A 318 18.12 -5.88 26.88
CA SER A 318 16.86 -6.05 26.16
C SER A 318 17.07 -5.93 24.64
N PRO A 319 16.53 -6.85 23.82
CA PRO A 319 16.70 -6.84 22.36
C PRO A 319 16.39 -5.48 21.72
N ARG A 320 15.28 -4.82 22.08
CA ARG A 320 14.93 -3.50 21.52
C ARG A 320 15.93 -2.40 21.88
N VAL A 321 16.55 -2.46 23.06
CA VAL A 321 17.60 -1.49 23.43
C VAL A 321 18.87 -1.74 22.61
N LEU A 322 19.21 -3.01 22.39
CA LEU A 322 20.36 -3.38 21.57
C LEU A 322 20.15 -2.96 20.10
N GLN A 323 18.99 -3.28 19.53
CA GLN A 323 18.60 -2.89 18.17
C GLN A 323 18.71 -1.37 17.95
N LEU A 324 18.07 -0.56 18.80
CA LEU A 324 18.12 0.91 18.70
C LEU A 324 19.53 1.47 18.90
N THR A 325 20.34 0.82 19.75
CA THR A 325 21.75 1.19 19.95
C THR A 325 22.57 0.95 18.68
N LEU A 326 22.37 -0.18 18.01
CA LEU A 326 23.01 -0.49 16.73
C LEU A 326 22.58 0.48 15.63
N SER A 327 21.29 0.81 15.54
CA SER A 327 20.75 1.78 14.58
C SER A 327 21.32 3.20 14.81
N TYR A 328 21.49 3.63 16.06
CA TYR A 328 22.16 4.90 16.35
C TYR A 328 23.62 4.91 15.88
N ILE A 329 24.33 3.79 16.09
CA ILE A 329 25.71 3.64 15.64
C ILE A 329 25.78 3.63 14.11
N ASP A 330 24.79 3.06 13.42
CA ASP A 330 24.69 3.08 11.97
C ASP A 330 24.60 4.50 11.40
N LEU A 331 23.73 5.34 11.98
CA LEU A 331 23.68 6.77 11.66
C LEU A 331 25.05 7.43 11.88
N CYS A 332 25.73 7.10 12.99
CA CYS A 332 27.07 7.60 13.28
C CYS A 332 28.11 7.17 12.24
N VAL A 333 27.97 6.02 11.59
CA VAL A 333 28.88 5.56 10.53
C VAL A 333 28.82 6.47 9.31
N SER A 334 27.71 7.17 9.08
CA SER A 334 27.54 8.06 7.91
C SER A 334 28.33 9.37 8.03
N HIS A 335 28.47 9.93 9.23
CA HIS A 335 29.08 11.25 9.42
C HIS A 335 30.59 11.20 9.69
N ALA A 336 31.35 12.14 9.10
CA ALA A 336 32.81 12.16 9.24
C ALA A 336 33.29 12.48 10.66
N TYR A 337 32.53 13.28 11.43
CA TYR A 337 32.87 13.66 12.80
C TYR A 337 32.76 12.47 13.77
N SER A 338 31.57 11.85 13.83
CA SER A 338 31.30 10.65 14.64
C SER A 338 32.22 9.49 14.30
N TRP A 339 32.55 9.29 13.01
CA TRP A 339 33.46 8.24 12.59
C TRP A 339 34.86 8.36 13.19
N LYS A 340 35.38 9.57 13.42
CA LYS A 340 36.69 9.74 14.07
C LYS A 340 36.72 9.12 15.48
N LEU A 341 35.60 9.18 16.19
CA LEU A 341 35.42 8.59 17.51
C LEU A 341 35.22 7.08 17.42
N LEU A 342 34.44 6.63 16.44
CA LEU A 342 34.03 5.24 16.28
C LEU A 342 35.11 4.32 15.65
N LYS A 343 35.99 4.88 14.83
CA LYS A 343 36.96 4.13 14.00
C LYS A 343 37.83 3.16 14.80
N GLN A 344 38.23 3.52 16.02
CA GLN A 344 39.11 2.69 16.85
C GLN A 344 38.38 1.48 17.45
N HIS A 345 37.08 1.58 17.67
CA HIS A 345 36.25 0.56 18.31
C HIS A 345 35.48 -0.29 17.29
N MET A 346 35.24 0.21 16.09
CA MET A 346 34.36 -0.42 15.11
C MET A 346 34.73 -1.87 14.78
N PHE A 347 36.01 -2.19 14.63
CA PHE A 347 36.41 -3.57 14.34
C PHE A 347 36.11 -4.52 15.52
N ALA A 348 36.28 -4.06 16.76
CA ALA A 348 35.90 -4.84 17.94
C ALA A 348 34.37 -4.99 18.03
N ILE A 349 33.59 -3.99 17.62
CA ILE A 349 32.12 -4.10 17.55
C ILE A 349 31.72 -5.19 16.53
N ILE A 350 32.35 -5.20 15.35
CA ILE A 350 32.10 -6.21 14.32
C ILE A 350 32.41 -7.61 14.87
N GLN A 351 33.58 -7.79 15.50
CA GLN A 351 34.04 -9.10 15.96
C GLN A 351 33.31 -9.61 17.22
N ASP A 352 33.09 -8.73 18.20
CA ASP A 352 32.66 -9.14 19.54
C ASP A 352 31.15 -8.89 19.79
N VAL A 353 30.47 -8.15 18.93
CA VAL A 353 29.03 -7.83 19.06
C VAL A 353 28.24 -8.30 17.85
N LEU A 354 28.58 -7.83 16.64
CA LEU A 354 27.79 -8.17 15.43
C LEU A 354 27.92 -9.64 15.07
N PHE A 355 29.14 -10.19 15.07
CA PHE A 355 29.37 -11.58 14.72
C PHE A 355 28.62 -12.57 15.65
N PRO A 356 28.66 -12.43 16.99
CA PRO A 356 27.83 -13.26 17.87
C PRO A 356 26.32 -13.08 17.66
N LEU A 357 25.84 -11.86 17.37
CA LEU A 357 24.42 -11.62 17.08
C LEU A 357 23.96 -12.28 15.78
N MET A 358 24.85 -12.36 14.78
CA MET A 358 24.55 -12.96 13.47
C MET A 358 24.80 -14.47 13.46
N SER A 359 25.34 -15.06 14.52
CA SER A 359 25.58 -16.49 14.64
C SER A 359 24.36 -17.18 15.26
N TYR A 360 24.12 -18.44 14.87
CA TYR A 360 23.09 -19.30 15.46
C TYR A 360 23.13 -19.30 17.00
N SER A 361 22.05 -18.83 17.63
CA SER A 361 21.94 -18.65 19.07
C SER A 361 21.35 -19.89 19.76
N ASP A 362 21.43 -19.92 21.10
CA ASP A 362 20.79 -20.98 21.89
C ASP A 362 19.25 -20.90 21.80
N ALA A 363 18.69 -19.70 21.65
CA ALA A 363 17.26 -19.49 21.45
C ALA A 363 16.78 -20.02 20.08
N ASP A 364 17.60 -19.84 19.04
CA ASP A 364 17.33 -20.41 17.72
C ASP A 364 17.36 -21.95 17.76
N GLU A 365 18.24 -22.54 18.56
CA GLU A 365 18.32 -23.99 18.75
C GLU A 365 17.08 -24.54 19.44
N GLU A 366 16.63 -23.88 20.51
CA GLU A 366 15.42 -24.27 21.23
C GLU A 366 14.20 -24.22 20.31
N LEU A 367 14.03 -23.13 19.56
CA LEU A 367 12.91 -22.96 18.65
C LEU A 367 12.97 -23.98 17.49
N TRP A 368 14.15 -24.20 16.91
CA TRP A 368 14.34 -25.16 15.82
C TRP A 368 13.91 -26.58 16.19
N PHE A 369 14.19 -27.02 17.43
CA PHE A 369 13.85 -28.38 17.87
C PHE A 369 12.43 -28.50 18.46
N ASN A 370 11.95 -27.47 19.15
CA ASN A 370 10.64 -27.51 19.82
C ASN A 370 9.50 -27.15 18.88
N ASP A 371 9.69 -26.15 18.02
CA ASP A 371 8.69 -25.65 17.09
C ASP A 371 9.32 -25.07 15.80
N PRO A 372 9.65 -25.93 14.82
CA PRO A 372 10.25 -25.48 13.56
C PRO A 372 9.31 -24.62 12.71
N TYR A 373 7.99 -24.67 12.94
CA TYR A 373 7.03 -23.83 12.24
C TYR A 373 7.14 -22.38 12.71
N GLU A 374 7.16 -22.18 14.03
CA GLU A 374 7.39 -20.86 14.63
C GLU A 374 8.78 -20.32 14.29
N TYR A 375 9.81 -21.17 14.18
CA TYR A 375 11.13 -20.76 13.68
C TYR A 375 11.05 -20.15 12.28
N ILE A 376 10.34 -20.80 11.36
CA ILE A 376 10.16 -20.30 9.99
C ILE A 376 9.37 -18.99 10.03
N ARG A 377 8.26 -18.96 10.79
CA ARG A 377 7.43 -17.77 10.92
C ARG A 377 8.23 -16.57 11.40
N ILE A 378 8.93 -16.68 12.53
CA ILE A 378 9.74 -15.59 13.10
C ILE A 378 10.85 -15.12 12.14
N LYS A 379 11.45 -16.05 11.39
CA LYS A 379 12.57 -15.72 10.50
C LYS A 379 12.12 -14.99 9.23
N PHE A 380 10.92 -15.27 8.73
CA PHE A 380 10.38 -14.69 7.51
C PHE A 380 9.31 -13.62 7.76
N ASP A 381 9.08 -13.26 9.03
CA ASP A 381 8.18 -12.19 9.43
C ASP A 381 8.84 -10.81 9.24
N ILE A 382 8.30 -10.06 8.29
CA ILE A 382 8.72 -8.71 7.93
C ILE A 382 8.61 -7.74 9.12
N PHE A 383 7.64 -7.92 10.02
CA PHE A 383 7.43 -7.04 11.17
C PHE A 383 8.46 -7.27 12.27
N ILE A 384 8.89 -8.53 12.47
CA ILE A 384 9.93 -8.88 13.45
C ILE A 384 11.29 -8.30 13.02
N ASP A 385 11.56 -8.20 11.72
CA ASP A 385 12.80 -7.62 11.20
C ASP A 385 13.02 -6.15 11.67
N PHE A 386 11.98 -5.34 11.82
CA PHE A 386 12.11 -3.95 12.30
C PHE A 386 12.57 -3.83 13.75
N ILE A 387 12.28 -4.84 14.56
CA ILE A 387 12.61 -4.87 15.99
C ILE A 387 13.81 -5.78 16.30
N SER A 388 14.26 -6.54 15.32
CA SER A 388 15.34 -7.52 15.44
C SER A 388 16.73 -6.87 15.60
N PRO A 389 17.49 -7.22 16.65
CA PRO A 389 18.89 -6.84 16.77
C PRO A 389 19.77 -7.40 15.64
N VAL A 390 19.39 -8.54 15.04
CA VAL A 390 20.15 -9.19 13.96
C VAL A 390 20.08 -8.34 12.69
N THR A 391 18.88 -7.88 12.32
CA THR A 391 18.65 -7.03 11.13
C THR A 391 19.31 -5.66 11.29
N ALA A 392 19.30 -5.08 12.49
CA ALA A 392 20.09 -3.88 12.78
C ALA A 392 21.61 -4.12 12.72
N ALA A 393 22.10 -5.29 13.14
CA ALA A 393 23.50 -5.67 13.02
C ALA A 393 23.93 -5.83 11.55
N GLN A 394 23.09 -6.46 10.72
CA GLN A 394 23.29 -6.58 9.27
C GLN A 394 23.39 -5.19 8.62
N THR A 395 22.43 -4.30 8.93
CA THR A 395 22.40 -2.94 8.38
C THR A 395 23.64 -2.14 8.73
N LEU A 396 24.05 -2.20 10.01
CA LEU A 396 25.29 -1.56 10.48
C LEU A 396 26.53 -2.13 9.78
N LEU A 397 26.58 -3.46 9.58
CA LEU A 397 27.68 -4.13 8.89
C LEU A 397 27.79 -3.66 7.42
N ILE A 398 26.67 -3.59 6.71
CA ILE A 398 26.57 -3.09 5.32
C ILE A 398 27.05 -1.65 5.25
N SER A 399 26.50 -0.76 6.07
CA SER A 399 26.88 0.66 6.08
C SER A 399 28.36 0.87 6.38
N CYS A 400 28.90 0.12 7.34
CA CYS A 400 30.33 0.19 7.69
C CYS A 400 31.21 -0.26 6.51
N CYS A 401 30.87 -1.37 5.86
CA CYS A 401 31.65 -1.91 4.75
C CYS A 401 31.48 -1.11 3.44
N LYS A 402 30.33 -0.46 3.22
CA LYS A 402 30.03 0.38 2.05
C LYS A 402 30.69 1.75 2.16
N LYS A 403 30.54 2.45 3.29
CA LYS A 403 30.93 3.86 3.44
C LYS A 403 32.39 4.05 3.88
N ARG A 404 33.00 3.08 4.57
CA ARG A 404 34.31 3.27 5.22
C ARG A 404 35.40 2.38 4.61
N LYS A 405 36.51 3.04 4.22
CA LYS A 405 37.70 2.37 3.68
C LYS A 405 38.33 1.43 4.73
N ASP A 406 38.97 0.38 4.24
CA ASP A 406 39.66 -0.68 5.01
C ASP A 406 38.78 -1.62 5.86
N MET A 407 37.52 -1.27 6.15
CA MET A 407 36.64 -2.11 6.98
C MET A 407 36.25 -3.41 6.28
N LEU A 408 35.81 -3.35 5.02
CA LEU A 408 35.47 -4.56 4.25
C LEU A 408 36.63 -5.59 4.23
N GLY A 409 37.86 -5.14 3.98
CA GLY A 409 39.02 -6.04 3.93
C GLY A 409 39.30 -6.71 5.26
N ARG A 410 39.19 -5.99 6.38
CA ARG A 410 39.37 -6.56 7.72
C ARG A 410 38.25 -7.53 8.09
N THR A 411 37.00 -7.19 7.77
CA THR A 411 35.85 -8.06 8.00
C THR A 411 35.98 -9.36 7.21
N MET A 412 36.33 -9.29 5.93
CA MET A 412 36.54 -10.49 5.10
C MET A 412 37.72 -11.32 5.59
N GLN A 413 38.82 -10.70 6.01
CA GLN A 413 39.96 -11.42 6.63
C GLN A 413 39.53 -12.19 7.88
N PHE A 414 38.70 -11.57 8.74
CA PHE A 414 38.14 -12.22 9.92
C PHE A 414 37.22 -13.39 9.54
N CYS A 415 36.29 -13.20 8.61
CA CYS A 415 35.39 -14.26 8.14
C CYS A 415 36.18 -15.45 7.58
N MET A 416 37.21 -15.19 6.76
CA MET A 416 38.06 -16.25 6.19
C MET A 416 38.88 -16.98 7.26
N GLN A 417 39.37 -16.27 8.29
CA GLN A 417 40.04 -16.91 9.44
C GLN A 417 39.11 -17.86 10.19
N VAL A 418 37.86 -17.46 10.41
CA VAL A 418 36.85 -18.30 11.05
C VAL A 418 36.53 -19.52 10.18
N LEU A 419 36.28 -19.34 8.88
CA LEU A 419 35.96 -20.42 7.95
C LEU A 419 37.09 -21.45 7.78
N THR A 420 38.35 -21.02 7.92
CA THR A 420 39.53 -21.90 7.78
C THR A 420 39.85 -22.68 9.07
N ASN A 421 39.40 -22.21 10.24
CA ASN A 421 39.72 -22.83 11.53
C ASN A 421 38.73 -23.98 11.85
N GLN A 422 39.13 -25.24 11.62
CA GLN A 422 38.28 -26.43 11.70
C GLN A 422 38.23 -27.16 13.06
N SER A 423 38.77 -26.59 14.15
CA SER A 423 39.22 -27.39 15.31
C SER A 423 38.34 -27.41 16.57
N ASN A 424 37.17 -26.76 16.61
CA ASN A 424 36.39 -26.63 17.87
C ASN A 424 34.94 -27.11 17.74
N GLU A 425 34.38 -27.67 18.83
CA GLU A 425 32.96 -28.09 18.95
C GLU A 425 31.96 -26.94 18.69
N ASN A 426 32.34 -25.68 18.96
CA ASN A 426 31.56 -24.48 18.60
C ASN A 426 31.81 -23.98 17.16
N GLY A 427 32.57 -24.72 16.36
CA GLY A 427 32.98 -24.34 15.01
C GLY A 427 31.80 -24.20 14.05
N SER A 428 30.77 -25.04 14.16
CA SER A 428 29.59 -24.98 13.29
C SER A 428 28.81 -23.67 13.47
N ARG A 429 28.56 -23.23 14.72
CA ARG A 429 27.88 -21.93 14.97
C ARG A 429 28.71 -20.73 14.52
N GLN A 430 30.03 -20.78 14.71
CA GLN A 430 30.92 -19.71 14.25
C GLN A 430 31.01 -19.65 12.71
N LYS A 431 30.98 -20.81 12.03
CA LYS A 431 30.88 -20.87 10.58
C LYS A 431 29.57 -20.30 10.06
N ASP A 432 28.44 -20.61 10.71
CA ASP A 432 27.14 -20.00 10.39
C ASP A 432 27.21 -18.47 10.43
N GLY A 433 27.70 -17.89 11.52
CA GLY A 433 27.86 -16.43 11.63
C GLY A 433 28.77 -15.83 10.56
N ALA A 434 29.85 -16.53 10.18
CA ALA A 434 30.76 -16.06 9.14
C ALA A 434 30.10 -16.09 7.75
N LEU A 435 29.37 -17.16 7.44
CA LEU A 435 28.59 -17.29 6.20
C LEU A 435 27.46 -16.26 6.14
N HIS A 436 26.80 -16.02 7.27
CA HIS A 436 25.78 -14.99 7.40
C HIS A 436 26.35 -13.60 7.09
N MET A 437 27.48 -13.21 7.70
CA MET A 437 28.14 -11.94 7.41
C MET A 437 28.57 -11.81 5.94
N VAL A 438 29.06 -12.89 5.32
CA VAL A 438 29.47 -12.88 3.91
C VAL A 438 28.27 -12.70 2.99
N GLY A 439 27.18 -13.43 3.23
CA GLY A 439 25.94 -13.28 2.44
C GLY A 439 25.32 -11.90 2.59
N THR A 440 25.27 -11.34 3.81
CA THR A 440 24.79 -9.96 4.05
C THR A 440 25.60 -8.90 3.30
N LEU A 441 26.86 -9.18 2.98
CA LEU A 441 27.75 -8.28 2.24
C LEU A 441 27.71 -8.51 0.71
N ASN A 442 26.81 -9.35 0.19
CA ASN A 442 26.70 -9.73 -1.22
C ASN A 442 26.79 -8.52 -2.19
N ASP A 443 25.95 -7.50 -2.04
CA ASP A 443 25.85 -6.34 -2.94
C ASP A 443 27.17 -5.56 -3.02
N ILE A 444 27.89 -5.49 -1.89
CA ILE A 444 29.16 -4.78 -1.80
C ILE A 444 30.29 -5.62 -2.43
N LEU A 445 30.25 -6.94 -2.22
CA LEU A 445 31.25 -7.87 -2.74
C LEU A 445 31.14 -8.01 -4.26
N ILE A 446 29.92 -8.12 -4.80
CA ILE A 446 29.66 -8.28 -6.24
C ILE A 446 30.11 -7.03 -7.03
N LYS A 447 29.94 -5.83 -6.46
CA LYS A 447 30.40 -4.57 -7.07
C LYS A 447 31.93 -4.46 -7.18
N LYS A 448 32.71 -5.29 -6.47
CA LYS A 448 34.18 -5.26 -6.47
C LYS A 448 34.77 -6.45 -7.22
N LYS A 449 35.42 -6.18 -8.37
CA LYS A 449 36.04 -7.20 -9.25
C LYS A 449 36.86 -8.28 -8.53
N PHE A 450 37.75 -7.89 -7.62
CA PHE A 450 38.59 -8.84 -6.87
C PHE A 450 37.77 -9.86 -6.07
N TYR A 451 36.70 -9.42 -5.40
CA TYR A 451 35.86 -10.34 -4.62
C TYR A 451 34.95 -11.14 -5.54
N LYS A 452 34.35 -10.51 -6.55
CA LYS A 452 33.52 -11.18 -7.57
C LYS A 452 34.23 -12.37 -8.22
N GLU A 453 35.55 -12.25 -8.44
CA GLU A 453 36.33 -13.34 -9.04
C GLU A 453 36.56 -14.54 -8.12
N GLU A 454 36.49 -14.36 -6.80
CA GLU A 454 36.75 -15.39 -5.78
C GLU A 454 35.47 -16.01 -5.20
N ILE A 455 34.28 -15.53 -5.59
CA ILE A 455 32.99 -16.05 -5.09
C ILE A 455 32.84 -17.55 -5.42
N ASP A 456 33.14 -17.97 -6.65
CA ASP A 456 33.07 -19.39 -7.05
C ASP A 456 33.95 -20.29 -6.15
N THR A 457 35.15 -19.83 -5.80
CA THR A 457 36.06 -20.53 -4.89
C THR A 457 35.49 -20.58 -3.48
N LEU A 458 34.90 -19.48 -3.01
CA LEU A 458 34.28 -19.40 -1.68
C LEU A 458 33.09 -20.35 -1.56
N LEU A 459 32.19 -20.35 -2.56
CA LEU A 459 31.01 -21.22 -2.59
C LEU A 459 31.41 -22.69 -2.64
N SER A 460 32.31 -23.06 -3.55
CA SER A 460 32.75 -24.46 -3.70
C SER A 460 33.52 -24.98 -2.49
N GLN A 461 34.38 -24.17 -1.87
CA GLN A 461 35.24 -24.62 -0.78
C GLN A 461 34.55 -24.61 0.58
N TYR A 462 33.64 -23.66 0.84
CA TYR A 462 33.07 -23.44 2.18
C TYR A 462 31.55 -23.57 2.27
N VAL A 463 30.81 -23.48 1.16
CA VAL A 463 29.33 -23.55 1.17
C VAL A 463 28.85 -24.94 0.74
N PHE A 464 29.35 -25.48 -0.38
CA PHE A 464 28.93 -26.80 -0.88
C PHE A 464 29.14 -27.95 0.11
N PRO A 465 30.26 -28.03 0.86
CA PRO A 465 30.44 -29.10 1.84
C PRO A 465 29.42 -29.07 2.99
N GLU A 466 28.88 -27.89 3.32
CA GLU A 466 27.97 -27.71 4.46
C GLU A 466 26.57 -28.29 4.18
N PHE A 467 26.19 -28.54 2.92
CA PHE A 467 24.97 -29.31 2.57
C PHE A 467 24.99 -30.74 3.09
N HIS A 468 26.16 -31.29 3.42
CA HIS A 468 26.32 -32.62 4.00
C HIS A 468 26.51 -32.58 5.53
N SER A 469 26.32 -31.41 6.15
CA SER A 469 26.44 -31.23 7.60
C SER A 469 25.33 -31.97 8.34
N GLN A 470 25.66 -32.51 9.52
CA GLN A 470 24.67 -33.15 10.41
C GLN A 470 23.69 -32.12 11.00
N HIS A 471 24.06 -30.85 11.03
CA HIS A 471 23.26 -29.78 11.59
C HIS A 471 22.34 -29.15 10.53
N GLY A 472 21.02 -29.18 10.76
CA GLY A 472 20.03 -28.61 9.85
C GLY A 472 20.22 -27.11 9.59
N TYR A 473 20.49 -26.33 10.63
CA TYR A 473 20.70 -24.88 10.51
C TYR A 473 21.89 -24.51 9.58
N MET A 474 22.94 -25.36 9.51
CA MET A 474 24.05 -25.16 8.58
C MET A 474 23.64 -25.41 7.12
N ARG A 475 22.80 -26.43 6.88
CA ARG A 475 22.26 -26.73 5.54
C ARG A 475 21.32 -25.60 5.08
N ALA A 476 20.48 -25.09 5.98
CA ALA A 476 19.65 -23.91 5.72
C ALA A 476 20.51 -22.66 5.43
N ARG A 477 21.57 -22.41 6.21
CA ARG A 477 22.49 -21.29 5.93
C ARG A 477 23.20 -21.43 4.59
N ALA A 478 23.57 -22.64 4.20
CA ALA A 478 24.18 -22.88 2.90
C ALA A 478 23.22 -22.52 1.76
N CYS A 479 21.94 -22.92 1.85
CA CYS A 479 20.89 -22.48 0.92
C CYS A 479 20.75 -20.95 0.92
N TRP A 480 20.76 -20.34 2.10
CA TRP A 480 20.65 -18.90 2.25
C TRP A 480 21.79 -18.12 1.55
N VAL A 481 23.03 -18.62 1.68
CA VAL A 481 24.17 -18.02 0.98
C VAL A 481 24.08 -18.23 -0.53
N LEU A 482 23.59 -19.38 -1.00
CA LEU A 482 23.40 -19.60 -2.43
C LEU A 482 22.39 -18.64 -3.05
N HIS A 483 21.26 -18.38 -2.38
CA HIS A 483 20.31 -17.37 -2.86
C HIS A 483 20.95 -15.98 -2.93
N SER A 484 21.76 -15.64 -1.92
CA SER A 484 22.39 -14.32 -1.78
C SER A 484 23.40 -14.01 -2.90
N PHE A 485 23.97 -15.05 -3.51
CA PHE A 485 24.92 -14.93 -4.62
C PHE A 485 24.37 -15.46 -5.95
N ALA A 486 23.07 -15.77 -6.04
CA ALA A 486 22.45 -16.30 -7.26
C ALA A 486 22.56 -15.33 -8.45
N SER A 487 22.59 -14.02 -8.19
CA SER A 487 22.79 -12.96 -9.19
C SER A 487 24.19 -12.93 -9.80
N VAL A 488 25.15 -13.66 -9.23
CA VAL A 488 26.52 -13.71 -9.75
C VAL A 488 26.63 -14.75 -10.86
N PRO A 489 27.08 -14.37 -12.08
CA PRO A 489 27.30 -15.35 -13.13
C PRO A 489 28.48 -16.26 -12.76
N PHE A 490 28.20 -17.55 -12.58
CA PHE A 490 29.21 -18.57 -12.28
C PHE A 490 30.16 -18.73 -13.46
N LYS A 491 31.47 -18.74 -13.21
CA LYS A 491 32.47 -18.90 -14.29
C LYS A 491 32.48 -20.34 -14.83
N ASN A 492 32.10 -21.30 -14.01
CA ASN A 492 32.07 -22.72 -14.35
C ASN A 492 30.64 -23.25 -14.29
N GLU A 493 30.13 -23.72 -15.42
CA GLU A 493 28.81 -24.35 -15.52
C GLU A 493 28.67 -25.60 -14.62
N GLY A 494 29.78 -26.30 -14.35
CA GLY A 494 29.79 -27.41 -13.40
C GLY A 494 29.50 -26.99 -11.95
N LEU A 495 29.96 -25.80 -11.53
CA LEU A 495 29.68 -25.27 -10.19
C LEU A 495 28.23 -24.80 -10.07
N LEU A 496 27.68 -24.19 -11.12
CA LEU A 496 26.26 -23.86 -11.18
C LEU A 496 25.41 -25.14 -11.10
N THR A 497 25.82 -26.18 -11.83
CA THR A 497 25.13 -27.47 -11.83
C THR A 497 25.11 -28.10 -10.44
N GLU A 498 26.24 -28.05 -9.76
CA GLU A 498 26.37 -28.55 -8.40
C GLU A 498 25.54 -27.72 -7.41
N ALA A 499 25.60 -26.39 -7.47
CA ALA A 499 24.82 -25.49 -6.61
C ALA A 499 23.31 -25.74 -6.74
N VAL A 500 22.80 -25.77 -7.98
CA VAL A 500 21.38 -26.03 -8.27
C VAL A 500 20.99 -27.45 -7.84
N GLY A 501 21.84 -28.45 -8.14
CA GLY A 501 21.60 -29.83 -7.73
C GLY A 501 21.55 -30.00 -6.20
N LEU A 502 22.40 -29.29 -5.46
CA LEU A 502 22.40 -29.28 -4.00
C LEU A 502 21.12 -28.63 -3.44
N SER A 503 20.68 -27.49 -3.99
CA SER A 503 19.42 -26.85 -3.59
C SER A 503 18.20 -27.74 -3.87
N ILE A 504 18.13 -28.39 -5.05
CA ILE A 504 17.04 -29.31 -5.37
C ILE A 504 17.06 -30.53 -4.43
N ASN A 505 18.24 -31.10 -4.16
CA ASN A 505 18.35 -32.21 -3.23
C ASN A 505 17.92 -31.83 -1.81
N ALA A 506 18.28 -30.63 -1.35
CA ALA A 506 17.85 -30.10 -0.04
C ALA A 506 16.33 -29.94 0.03
N LEU A 507 15.68 -29.43 -1.03
CA LEU A 507 14.23 -29.32 -1.07
C LEU A 507 13.54 -30.70 -1.04
N LEU A 508 14.00 -31.65 -1.85
CA LEU A 508 13.31 -32.93 -2.07
C LEU A 508 13.59 -33.98 -0.99
N THR A 509 14.77 -33.97 -0.36
CA THR A 509 15.22 -35.10 0.48
C THR A 509 15.47 -34.76 1.95
N ASP A 510 15.60 -33.48 2.30
CA ASP A 510 15.91 -33.10 3.69
C ASP A 510 14.74 -33.42 4.63
N SER A 511 15.05 -33.72 5.90
CA SER A 511 14.06 -33.95 6.94
C SER A 511 13.60 -32.65 7.60
N ASP A 512 14.45 -31.63 7.61
CA ASP A 512 14.24 -30.40 8.36
C ASP A 512 13.49 -29.38 7.50
N LEU A 513 12.29 -29.00 7.94
CA LEU A 513 11.41 -28.08 7.21
C LEU A 513 12.04 -26.71 6.91
N PRO A 514 12.78 -26.05 7.83
CA PRO A 514 13.39 -24.76 7.52
C PRO A 514 14.45 -24.83 6.41
N VAL A 515 15.08 -26.00 6.21
CA VAL A 515 16.03 -26.21 5.11
C VAL A 515 15.29 -26.24 3.77
N LYS A 516 14.12 -26.88 3.71
CA LYS A 516 13.29 -26.93 2.50
C LYS A 516 12.81 -25.55 2.06
N VAL A 517 12.37 -24.72 3.01
CA VAL A 517 11.94 -23.34 2.73
C VAL A 517 13.07 -22.52 2.14
N GLU A 518 14.26 -22.53 2.76
CA GLU A 518 15.44 -21.82 2.25
C GLU A 518 15.90 -22.35 0.89
N ALA A 519 15.80 -23.67 0.67
CA ALA A 519 16.12 -24.28 -0.62
C ALA A 519 15.14 -23.83 -1.73
N ALA A 520 13.86 -23.70 -1.42
CA ALA A 520 12.85 -23.19 -2.34
C ALA A 520 13.13 -21.75 -2.78
N ILE A 521 13.43 -20.86 -1.82
CA ILE A 521 13.78 -19.46 -2.09
C ILE A 521 15.07 -19.38 -2.92
N ALA A 522 16.08 -20.19 -2.60
CA ALA A 522 17.31 -20.26 -3.40
C ALA A 522 17.05 -20.68 -4.85
N ILE A 523 16.14 -21.65 -5.08
CA ILE A 523 15.73 -22.06 -6.43
C ILE A 523 15.08 -20.90 -7.19
N GLN A 524 14.16 -20.17 -6.56
CA GLN A 524 13.53 -18.98 -7.15
C GLN A 524 14.58 -17.94 -7.55
N SER A 525 15.53 -17.59 -6.66
CA SER A 525 16.58 -16.63 -6.97
C SER A 525 17.45 -17.06 -8.15
N PHE A 526 17.75 -18.36 -8.28
CA PHE A 526 18.49 -18.89 -9.43
C PHE A 526 17.69 -18.80 -10.73
N LEU A 527 16.38 -19.06 -10.71
CA LEU A 527 15.52 -18.95 -11.89
C LEU A 527 15.39 -17.51 -12.38
N THR A 528 15.30 -16.54 -11.47
CA THR A 528 15.26 -15.11 -11.82
C THR A 528 16.59 -14.63 -12.39
N SER A 529 17.72 -15.07 -11.82
CA SER A 529 19.02 -14.51 -12.18
C SER A 529 19.74 -15.23 -13.34
N GLN A 530 19.37 -16.48 -13.67
CA GLN A 530 20.16 -17.31 -14.59
C GLN A 530 19.33 -18.20 -15.52
N GLU A 531 19.24 -17.83 -16.80
CA GLU A 531 18.52 -18.59 -17.84
C GLU A 531 18.98 -20.05 -18.02
N LYS A 532 20.25 -20.35 -17.76
CA LYS A 532 20.77 -21.73 -17.93
C LYS A 532 20.16 -22.72 -16.96
N VAL A 533 19.66 -22.23 -15.83
CA VAL A 533 19.03 -23.02 -14.76
C VAL A 533 17.72 -23.66 -15.24
N TYR A 534 17.05 -23.07 -16.23
CA TYR A 534 15.77 -23.57 -16.74
C TYR A 534 15.87 -25.03 -17.22
N LYS A 535 16.92 -25.33 -18.01
CA LYS A 535 17.18 -26.69 -18.53
C LYS A 535 17.58 -27.69 -17.44
N MET A 536 18.02 -27.20 -16.29
CA MET A 536 18.52 -28.02 -15.20
C MET A 536 17.40 -28.53 -14.30
N LEU A 537 16.37 -27.70 -14.09
CA LEU A 537 15.21 -28.04 -13.26
C LEU A 537 14.14 -28.80 -14.04
N GLU A 538 14.08 -28.63 -15.37
CA GLU A 538 13.08 -29.26 -16.24
C GLU A 538 12.81 -30.76 -15.92
N PRO A 539 13.81 -31.64 -15.70
CA PRO A 539 13.55 -33.05 -15.45
C PRO A 539 12.89 -33.35 -14.10
N GLN A 540 13.02 -32.44 -13.12
CA GLN A 540 12.56 -32.61 -11.74
C GLN A 540 11.47 -31.61 -11.34
N VAL A 541 11.04 -30.73 -12.24
CA VAL A 541 10.08 -29.64 -11.94
C VAL A 541 8.79 -30.16 -11.31
N LYS A 542 8.23 -31.27 -11.78
CA LYS A 542 7.02 -31.89 -11.20
C LYS A 542 7.22 -32.31 -9.74
N ALA A 543 8.39 -32.88 -9.42
CA ALA A 543 8.70 -33.30 -8.06
C ALA A 543 8.93 -32.09 -7.15
N ILE A 544 9.60 -31.05 -7.67
CA ILE A 544 9.81 -29.78 -6.99
C ILE A 544 8.46 -29.13 -6.66
N THR A 545 7.59 -28.95 -7.64
CA THR A 545 6.25 -28.36 -7.44
C THR A 545 5.41 -29.16 -6.45
N SER A 546 5.44 -30.49 -6.51
CA SER A 546 4.70 -31.33 -5.55
C SER A 546 5.17 -31.13 -4.11
N GLU A 547 6.49 -31.04 -3.90
CA GLU A 547 7.04 -30.81 -2.55
C GLU A 547 6.81 -29.36 -2.09
N LEU A 548 6.87 -28.36 -2.98
CA LEU A 548 6.55 -26.96 -2.66
C LEU A 548 5.11 -26.82 -2.18
N LEU A 549 4.15 -27.44 -2.85
CA LEU A 549 2.75 -27.46 -2.41
C LEU A 549 2.61 -28.05 -1.01
N LYS A 550 3.28 -29.18 -0.76
CA LYS A 550 3.29 -29.82 0.57
C LYS A 550 3.87 -28.92 1.65
N VAL A 551 5.04 -28.30 1.39
CA VAL A 551 5.68 -27.37 2.32
C VAL A 551 4.76 -26.19 2.61
N MET A 552 4.17 -25.58 1.58
CA MET A 552 3.25 -24.45 1.71
C MET A 552 2.05 -24.77 2.62
N ARG A 553 1.46 -25.97 2.50
CA ARG A 553 0.35 -26.39 3.36
C ARG A 553 0.76 -26.66 4.81
N GLU A 554 2.01 -27.04 5.04
CA GLU A 554 2.56 -27.29 6.36
C GLU A 554 3.02 -25.99 7.04
N THR A 555 3.65 -25.07 6.30
CA THR A 555 4.24 -23.84 6.86
C THR A 555 3.36 -22.61 6.77
N GLU A 556 2.37 -22.58 5.88
CA GLU A 556 1.54 -21.38 5.60
C GLU A 556 2.42 -20.14 5.34
N ASN A 557 3.51 -20.30 4.56
CA ASN A 557 4.50 -19.25 4.31
C ASN A 557 4.34 -18.69 2.89
N ASP A 558 4.10 -17.39 2.79
CA ASP A 558 3.90 -16.65 1.54
C ASP A 558 5.07 -16.76 0.55
N ASN A 559 6.32 -16.81 1.03
CA ASN A 559 7.48 -16.91 0.15
C ASN A 559 7.44 -18.16 -0.74
N ILE A 560 6.79 -19.24 -0.29
CA ILE A 560 6.62 -20.46 -1.09
C ILE A 560 5.61 -20.25 -2.22
N ALA A 561 4.57 -19.43 -2.00
CA ALA A 561 3.62 -19.02 -3.03
C ALA A 561 4.35 -18.23 -4.14
N ASN A 562 5.21 -17.29 -3.74
CA ASN A 562 6.07 -16.52 -4.65
C ASN A 562 7.03 -17.40 -5.47
N VAL A 563 7.57 -18.48 -4.89
CA VAL A 563 8.38 -19.47 -5.63
C VAL A 563 7.53 -20.18 -6.70
N LEU A 564 6.28 -20.53 -6.38
CA LEU A 564 5.36 -21.15 -7.33
C LEU A 564 4.97 -20.19 -8.46
N GLN A 565 4.73 -18.91 -8.14
CA GLN A 565 4.46 -17.86 -9.14
C GLN A 565 5.59 -17.71 -10.15
N LYS A 566 6.85 -17.94 -9.78
CA LYS A 566 7.96 -17.94 -10.75
C LYS A 566 8.09 -19.26 -11.52
N ILE A 567 7.86 -20.41 -10.87
CA ILE A 567 8.02 -21.73 -11.48
C ILE A 567 6.90 -22.02 -12.49
N VAL A 568 5.64 -21.67 -12.20
CA VAL A 568 4.50 -22.02 -13.06
C VAL A 568 4.62 -21.43 -14.47
N PRO A 569 4.86 -20.11 -14.66
CA PRO A 569 5.06 -19.52 -15.98
C PRO A 569 6.31 -20.04 -16.69
N SER A 570 7.35 -20.39 -15.93
CA SER A 570 8.63 -20.87 -16.46
C SER A 570 8.55 -22.27 -17.09
N TYR A 571 7.59 -23.10 -16.66
CA TYR A 571 7.48 -24.52 -17.04
C TYR A 571 6.06 -24.93 -17.43
N THR A 572 5.38 -24.06 -18.18
CA THR A 572 3.98 -24.25 -18.59
C THR A 572 3.72 -25.62 -19.21
N GLU A 573 4.51 -26.05 -20.19
CA GLU A 573 4.30 -27.33 -20.88
C GLU A 573 4.40 -28.54 -19.94
N GLN A 574 5.37 -28.52 -19.02
CA GLN A 574 5.64 -29.62 -18.11
C GLN A 574 4.61 -29.66 -16.97
N LEU A 575 4.16 -28.49 -16.49
CA LEU A 575 3.24 -28.35 -15.35
C LEU A 575 1.76 -28.33 -15.74
N MET A 576 1.44 -28.15 -17.02
CA MET A 576 0.07 -28.21 -17.55
C MET A 576 -0.74 -29.43 -17.06
N PRO A 577 -0.20 -30.67 -17.02
CA PRO A 577 -0.94 -31.83 -16.48
C PRO A 577 -1.21 -31.78 -14.98
N MET A 578 -0.48 -30.92 -14.24
CA MET A 578 -0.60 -30.72 -12.79
C MET A 578 -1.37 -29.44 -12.43
N ALA A 579 -1.80 -28.63 -13.40
CA ALA A 579 -2.49 -27.36 -13.15
C ALA A 579 -3.70 -27.54 -12.20
N PHE A 580 -4.52 -28.55 -12.43
CA PHE A 580 -5.65 -28.88 -11.55
C PHE A 580 -5.22 -29.20 -10.12
N GLU A 581 -4.14 -29.99 -9.95
CA GLU A 581 -3.62 -30.36 -8.63
C GLU A 581 -3.07 -29.15 -7.88
N ILE A 582 -2.34 -28.27 -8.59
CA ILE A 582 -1.79 -27.03 -8.05
C ILE A 582 -2.94 -26.13 -7.56
N THR A 583 -3.92 -25.85 -8.42
CA THR A 583 -5.04 -24.95 -8.09
C THR A 583 -5.94 -25.53 -7.00
N ASP A 584 -6.25 -26.84 -6.99
CA ASP A 584 -7.05 -27.43 -5.90
C ASP A 584 -6.31 -27.41 -4.56
N HIS A 585 -4.99 -27.59 -4.59
CA HIS A 585 -4.17 -27.49 -3.38
C HIS A 585 -4.14 -26.06 -2.83
N LEU A 586 -3.91 -25.06 -3.70
CA LEU A 586 -3.97 -23.64 -3.34
C LEU A 586 -5.33 -23.27 -2.75
N ALA A 587 -6.43 -23.65 -3.42
CA ALA A 587 -7.80 -23.39 -2.97
C ALA A 587 -8.12 -24.04 -1.61
N THR A 588 -7.63 -25.26 -1.38
CA THR A 588 -7.83 -25.97 -0.10
C THR A 588 -7.04 -25.30 1.03
N THR A 589 -5.80 -24.88 0.76
CA THR A 589 -4.98 -24.15 1.73
C THR A 589 -5.60 -22.80 2.05
N PHE A 590 -6.05 -22.04 1.04
CA PHE A 590 -6.76 -20.77 1.22
C PHE A 590 -7.99 -20.92 2.13
N SER A 591 -8.84 -21.91 1.86
CA SER A 591 -10.03 -22.17 2.69
C SER A 591 -9.66 -22.46 4.15
N LYS A 592 -8.56 -23.20 4.39
CA LYS A 592 -8.06 -23.49 5.74
C LYS A 592 -7.49 -22.24 6.43
N VAL A 593 -6.78 -21.39 5.70
CA VAL A 593 -6.23 -20.13 6.23
C VAL A 593 -7.38 -19.25 6.71
N ILE A 594 -8.43 -19.07 5.89
CA ILE A 594 -9.63 -18.31 6.26
C ILE A 594 -10.41 -18.93 7.43
N GLU A 595 -10.64 -20.25 7.42
CA GLU A 595 -11.38 -20.90 8.51
C GLU A 595 -10.65 -20.83 9.87
N THR A 596 -9.32 -20.70 9.84
CA THR A 596 -8.49 -20.56 11.04
C THR A 596 -8.12 -19.11 11.33
N ASP A 597 -8.57 -18.18 10.51
CA ASP A 597 -8.23 -16.77 10.67
C ASP A 597 -8.92 -16.21 11.92
N SER A 598 -8.10 -15.59 12.77
CA SER A 598 -8.53 -14.87 13.97
C SER A 598 -8.48 -13.36 13.77
N GLY A 599 -8.30 -12.88 12.54
CA GLY A 599 -8.08 -11.48 12.19
C GLY A 599 -6.63 -11.06 12.39
N THR A 600 -5.67 -11.87 11.90
CA THR A 600 -4.23 -11.54 11.99
C THR A 600 -3.67 -11.19 10.62
N ASP A 601 -3.09 -9.99 10.47
CA ASP A 601 -2.53 -9.45 9.21
C ASP A 601 -1.62 -10.42 8.45
N GLU A 602 -0.84 -11.26 9.14
CA GLU A 602 0.05 -12.26 8.52
C GLU A 602 -0.70 -13.34 7.71
N LYS A 603 -1.89 -13.74 8.18
CA LYS A 603 -2.71 -14.73 7.47
C LYS A 603 -3.36 -14.13 6.24
N ALA A 604 -3.66 -12.83 6.28
CA ALA A 604 -4.18 -12.11 5.13
C ALA A 604 -3.16 -12.05 4.00
N ILE A 605 -1.91 -11.68 4.29
CA ILE A 605 -0.80 -11.69 3.32
C ILE A 605 -0.65 -13.08 2.68
N THR A 606 -0.67 -14.13 3.49
CA THR A 606 -0.57 -15.51 2.98
C THR A 606 -1.77 -15.88 2.10
N ALA A 607 -2.97 -15.43 2.45
CA ALA A 607 -4.18 -15.67 1.66
C ALA A 607 -4.13 -14.95 0.30
N MET A 608 -3.68 -13.70 0.27
CA MET A 608 -3.46 -12.91 -0.96
C MET A 608 -2.43 -13.58 -1.86
N GLY A 609 -1.27 -13.97 -1.32
CA GLY A 609 -0.25 -14.70 -2.09
C GLY A 609 -0.75 -16.00 -2.70
N LEU A 610 -1.66 -16.72 -2.02
CA LEU A 610 -2.32 -17.90 -2.57
C LEU A 610 -3.27 -17.55 -3.74
N LEU A 611 -4.03 -16.45 -3.64
CA LEU A 611 -4.92 -15.98 -4.71
C LEU A 611 -4.12 -15.52 -5.92
N ASN A 612 -3.05 -14.74 -5.73
CA ASN A 612 -2.16 -14.29 -6.81
C ASN A 612 -1.46 -15.46 -7.51
N THR A 613 -1.10 -16.50 -6.75
CA THR A 613 -0.58 -17.74 -7.34
C THR A 613 -1.64 -18.47 -8.16
N MET A 614 -2.91 -18.48 -7.71
CA MET A 614 -4.00 -19.05 -8.50
C MET A 614 -4.23 -18.27 -9.79
N ASP A 615 -4.17 -16.93 -9.73
CA ASP A 615 -4.31 -16.09 -10.92
C ASP A 615 -3.17 -16.32 -11.91
N THR A 616 -1.92 -16.39 -11.44
CA THR A 616 -0.76 -16.75 -12.27
C THR A 616 -0.98 -18.09 -12.98
N VAL A 617 -1.52 -19.09 -12.29
CA VAL A 617 -1.84 -20.40 -12.91
C VAL A 617 -2.94 -20.26 -13.96
N LEU A 618 -3.96 -19.43 -13.74
CA LEU A 618 -5.03 -19.19 -14.73
C LEU A 618 -4.48 -18.49 -15.97
N THR A 619 -3.74 -17.40 -15.81
CA THR A 619 -3.16 -16.61 -16.89
C THR A 619 -2.24 -17.46 -17.77
N VAL A 620 -1.42 -18.31 -17.17
CA VAL A 620 -0.54 -19.24 -17.91
C VAL A 620 -1.32 -20.33 -18.66
N MET A 621 -2.49 -20.75 -18.15
CA MET A 621 -3.30 -21.82 -18.74
C MET A 621 -4.41 -21.31 -19.67
N GLU A 622 -4.50 -19.99 -19.87
CA GLU A 622 -5.58 -19.30 -20.58
C GLU A 622 -5.76 -19.79 -22.04
N ASP A 623 -4.69 -20.25 -22.71
CA ASP A 623 -4.72 -20.80 -24.07
C ASP A 623 -5.24 -22.26 -24.16
N ASN A 624 -5.55 -22.90 -23.03
CA ASN A 624 -5.97 -24.31 -22.96
C ASN A 624 -7.41 -24.45 -22.43
N PRO A 625 -8.45 -24.41 -23.30
CA PRO A 625 -9.85 -24.39 -22.89
C PRO A 625 -10.29 -25.59 -22.03
N GLU A 626 -9.74 -26.79 -22.30
CA GLU A 626 -10.09 -28.00 -21.54
C GLU A 626 -9.61 -27.96 -20.09
N ILE A 627 -8.49 -27.29 -19.83
CA ILE A 627 -7.91 -27.13 -18.50
C ILE A 627 -8.61 -25.97 -17.79
N MET A 628 -8.80 -24.84 -18.49
CA MET A 628 -9.55 -23.69 -17.96
C MET A 628 -10.93 -24.10 -17.45
N ALA A 629 -11.67 -24.94 -18.19
CA ALA A 629 -12.99 -25.43 -17.75
C ALA A 629 -12.95 -26.29 -16.46
N GLN A 630 -11.80 -26.90 -16.13
CA GLN A 630 -11.60 -27.61 -14.86
C GLN A 630 -11.20 -26.66 -13.74
N LEU A 631 -10.31 -25.70 -14.02
CA LEU A 631 -9.85 -24.69 -13.07
C LEU A 631 -10.98 -23.76 -12.64
N GLU A 632 -11.85 -23.35 -13.59
CA GLU A 632 -13.01 -22.49 -13.36
C GLU A 632 -13.84 -22.99 -12.16
N LYS A 633 -14.12 -24.30 -12.10
CA LYS A 633 -14.93 -24.87 -11.00
C LYS A 633 -14.28 -24.73 -9.63
N ILE A 634 -12.94 -24.78 -9.56
CA ILE A 634 -12.20 -24.62 -8.31
C ILE A 634 -12.19 -23.15 -7.91
N ILE A 635 -11.90 -22.26 -8.85
CA ILE A 635 -11.81 -20.81 -8.62
C ILE A 635 -13.18 -20.25 -8.22
N LEU A 636 -14.26 -20.68 -8.88
CA LEU A 636 -15.62 -20.29 -8.50
C LEU A 636 -16.00 -20.74 -7.08
N ARG A 637 -15.45 -21.85 -6.58
CA ARG A 637 -15.61 -22.25 -5.17
C ARG A 637 -14.90 -21.26 -4.24
N VAL A 638 -13.69 -20.82 -4.60
CA VAL A 638 -12.89 -19.86 -3.82
C VAL A 638 -13.55 -18.48 -3.81
N VAL A 639 -13.83 -17.92 -4.98
CA VAL A 639 -14.53 -16.63 -5.13
C VAL A 639 -15.91 -16.69 -4.46
N GLY A 640 -16.66 -17.78 -4.67
CA GLY A 640 -17.94 -17.97 -3.99
C GLY A 640 -17.83 -17.98 -2.46
N HIS A 641 -16.73 -18.49 -1.90
CA HIS A 641 -16.48 -18.46 -0.45
C HIS A 641 -16.22 -17.03 0.05
N ILE A 642 -15.37 -16.27 -0.65
CA ILE A 642 -15.05 -14.86 -0.35
C ILE A 642 -16.32 -14.00 -0.37
N LEU A 643 -17.08 -14.09 -1.47
CA LEU A 643 -18.27 -13.27 -1.68
C LEU A 643 -19.45 -13.67 -0.76
N GLN A 644 -19.58 -14.95 -0.38
CA GLN A 644 -20.67 -15.38 0.52
C GLN A 644 -20.39 -15.05 1.99
N LEU A 645 -19.13 -15.05 2.41
CA LEU A 645 -18.71 -14.69 3.76
C LEU A 645 -18.53 -13.18 3.96
N ASN A 646 -18.66 -12.39 2.89
CA ASN A 646 -18.41 -10.94 2.89
C ASN A 646 -16.99 -10.60 3.40
N ILE A 647 -15.98 -11.31 2.90
CA ILE A 647 -14.58 -11.03 3.25
C ILE A 647 -14.05 -9.96 2.30
N ILE A 648 -14.24 -8.72 2.70
CA ILE A 648 -14.00 -7.53 1.88
C ILE A 648 -12.52 -7.42 1.45
N GLU A 649 -11.60 -7.83 2.32
CA GLU A 649 -10.14 -7.75 2.12
C GLU A 649 -9.64 -8.53 0.89
N TYR A 650 -10.45 -9.43 0.31
CA TYR A 650 -10.05 -10.23 -0.86
C TYR A 650 -10.93 -9.98 -2.09
N TYR A 651 -11.66 -8.86 -2.12
CA TYR A 651 -12.57 -8.57 -3.24
C TYR A 651 -11.81 -8.26 -4.51
N GLU A 652 -10.71 -7.51 -4.42
CA GLU A 652 -9.88 -7.17 -5.57
C GLU A 652 -9.30 -8.41 -6.25
N GLU A 653 -8.66 -9.31 -5.50
CA GLU A 653 -8.10 -10.55 -6.03
C GLU A 653 -9.20 -11.48 -6.53
N ALA A 654 -10.37 -11.49 -5.87
CA ALA A 654 -11.52 -12.24 -6.36
C ALA A 654 -12.01 -11.70 -7.71
N MET A 655 -12.03 -10.38 -7.92
CA MET A 655 -12.37 -9.79 -9.21
C MET A 655 -11.30 -10.10 -10.25
N SER A 656 -10.01 -9.95 -9.93
CA SER A 656 -8.90 -10.29 -10.82
C SER A 656 -9.01 -11.73 -11.35
N LEU A 657 -9.25 -12.71 -10.47
CA LEU A 657 -9.50 -14.10 -10.86
C LEU A 657 -10.71 -14.25 -11.81
N LEU A 658 -11.77 -13.47 -11.61
CA LEU A 658 -12.93 -13.47 -12.49
C LEU A 658 -12.64 -12.80 -13.85
N VAL A 659 -11.78 -11.79 -13.90
CA VAL A 659 -11.31 -11.17 -15.16
C VAL A 659 -10.62 -12.22 -16.00
N THR A 660 -9.66 -12.96 -15.42
CA THR A 660 -8.90 -14.00 -16.11
C THR A 660 -9.79 -15.14 -16.60
N LEU A 661 -10.85 -15.49 -15.85
CA LEU A 661 -11.84 -16.50 -16.29
C LEU A 661 -12.76 -16.02 -17.41
N THR A 662 -12.97 -14.71 -17.56
CA THR A 662 -13.92 -14.13 -18.52
C THR A 662 -13.28 -13.61 -19.81
N SER A 663 -11.95 -13.57 -19.90
CA SER A 663 -11.19 -12.96 -20.99
C SER A 663 -11.45 -13.57 -22.39
N LYS A 664 -11.59 -14.91 -22.50
CA LYS A 664 -11.71 -15.61 -23.80
C LYS A 664 -13.08 -16.22 -24.08
N SER A 665 -13.77 -16.71 -23.05
CA SER A 665 -15.07 -17.35 -23.21
C SER A 665 -15.87 -17.33 -21.90
N ILE A 666 -17.20 -17.27 -21.99
CA ILE A 666 -18.08 -17.19 -20.82
C ILE A 666 -18.92 -18.46 -20.71
N SER A 667 -18.75 -19.19 -19.61
CA SER A 667 -19.49 -20.42 -19.32
C SER A 667 -20.89 -20.15 -18.74
N GLU A 668 -21.75 -21.17 -18.68
CA GLU A 668 -23.05 -21.08 -17.99
C GLU A 668 -22.91 -20.81 -16.48
N ASP A 669 -21.84 -21.29 -15.84
CA ASP A 669 -21.60 -21.07 -14.41
C ASP A 669 -21.10 -19.64 -14.17
N MET A 670 -20.30 -19.07 -15.09
CA MET A 670 -19.93 -17.66 -15.08
C MET A 670 -21.15 -16.74 -15.22
N TRP A 671 -22.15 -17.08 -16.03
CA TRP A 671 -23.39 -16.28 -16.09
C TRP A 671 -24.15 -16.25 -14.74
N LYS A 672 -24.08 -17.31 -13.94
CA LYS A 672 -24.64 -17.30 -12.58
C LYS A 672 -23.82 -16.43 -11.63
N MET A 673 -22.50 -16.32 -11.85
CA MET A 673 -21.66 -15.41 -11.07
C MET A 673 -22.05 -13.95 -11.27
N LEU A 674 -22.45 -13.54 -12.48
CA LEU A 674 -22.98 -12.20 -12.72
C LEU A 674 -24.19 -11.89 -11.83
N GLU A 675 -25.09 -12.86 -11.60
CA GLU A 675 -26.22 -12.69 -10.67
C GLU A 675 -25.78 -12.54 -9.20
N ILE A 676 -24.66 -13.17 -8.83
CA ILE A 676 -24.07 -13.07 -7.49
C ILE A 676 -23.41 -11.70 -7.33
N LEU A 677 -22.63 -11.25 -8.31
CA LEU A 677 -22.01 -9.92 -8.35
C LEU A 677 -23.06 -8.82 -8.25
N TYR A 678 -24.16 -8.94 -9.00
CA TYR A 678 -25.26 -7.97 -8.92
C TYR A 678 -25.89 -7.91 -7.50
N LYS A 679 -26.11 -9.06 -6.86
CA LYS A 679 -26.64 -9.11 -5.48
C LYS A 679 -25.65 -8.58 -4.44
N LEU A 680 -24.35 -8.75 -4.68
CA LEU A 680 -23.29 -8.20 -3.85
C LEU A 680 -23.27 -6.68 -3.96
N PHE A 681 -23.31 -6.18 -5.19
CA PHE A 681 -23.42 -4.75 -5.48
C PHE A 681 -24.63 -4.12 -4.77
N GLU A 682 -25.82 -4.73 -4.86
CA GLU A 682 -27.03 -4.24 -4.20
C GLU A 682 -26.93 -4.14 -2.66
N LYS A 683 -26.01 -4.88 -2.03
CA LYS A 683 -25.80 -4.81 -0.58
C LYS A 683 -24.79 -3.73 -0.21
N GLU A 684 -23.57 -3.84 -0.73
CA GLU A 684 -22.39 -3.10 -0.23
C GLU A 684 -21.35 -2.80 -1.33
N GLY A 685 -21.63 -3.02 -2.62
CA GLY A 685 -20.60 -2.95 -3.67
C GLY A 685 -20.44 -1.60 -4.38
N TYR A 686 -20.87 -0.49 -3.78
CA TYR A 686 -20.66 0.84 -4.37
C TYR A 686 -19.18 1.21 -4.43
N ASP A 687 -18.46 0.93 -3.34
CA ASP A 687 -17.04 1.30 -3.18
C ASP A 687 -16.09 0.41 -4.02
N TYR A 688 -16.57 -0.76 -4.48
CA TYR A 688 -15.79 -1.76 -5.24
C TYR A 688 -16.19 -1.80 -6.72
N PHE A 689 -16.87 -0.76 -7.21
CA PHE A 689 -17.35 -0.74 -8.58
C PHE A 689 -16.20 -0.63 -9.60
N SER A 690 -15.11 0.05 -9.24
CA SER A 690 -13.84 0.09 -9.98
C SER A 690 -13.33 -1.33 -10.27
N ASP A 691 -13.29 -2.19 -9.25
CA ASP A 691 -12.71 -3.54 -9.34
C ASP A 691 -13.65 -4.51 -10.08
N MET A 692 -14.96 -4.27 -9.99
CA MET A 692 -15.95 -5.03 -10.77
C MET A 692 -15.92 -4.67 -12.26
N MET A 693 -15.50 -3.45 -12.62
CA MET A 693 -15.60 -2.93 -13.98
C MET A 693 -14.90 -3.80 -15.04
N PRO A 694 -13.65 -4.28 -14.84
CA PRO A 694 -13.00 -5.21 -15.78
C PRO A 694 -13.79 -6.50 -16.03
N VAL A 695 -14.38 -7.09 -14.98
CA VAL A 695 -15.20 -8.30 -15.12
C VAL A 695 -16.48 -7.99 -15.91
N LEU A 696 -17.15 -6.87 -15.60
CA LEU A 696 -18.37 -6.44 -16.29
C LEU A 696 -18.10 -6.12 -17.77
N HIS A 697 -16.95 -5.53 -18.08
CA HIS A 697 -16.50 -5.27 -19.44
C HIS A 697 -16.37 -6.56 -20.23
N ASN A 698 -15.69 -7.59 -19.70
CA ASN A 698 -15.53 -8.89 -20.35
C ASN A 698 -16.88 -9.56 -20.65
N TYR A 699 -17.86 -9.47 -19.73
CA TYR A 699 -19.21 -10.00 -19.97
C TYR A 699 -19.91 -9.37 -21.18
N ILE A 700 -19.60 -8.11 -21.52
CA ILE A 700 -20.16 -7.40 -22.67
C ILE A 700 -19.39 -7.71 -23.95
N THR A 701 -18.06 -7.68 -23.89
CA THR A 701 -17.18 -7.70 -25.06
C THR A 701 -16.93 -9.12 -25.60
N VAL A 702 -16.81 -10.11 -24.73
CA VAL A 702 -16.38 -11.48 -25.10
C VAL A 702 -17.52 -12.33 -25.67
N ASP A 703 -18.70 -12.35 -25.03
CA ASP A 703 -19.89 -13.04 -25.55
C ASP A 703 -21.12 -12.12 -25.59
N THR A 704 -21.04 -11.11 -26.46
CA THR A 704 -22.12 -10.13 -26.68
C THR A 704 -23.45 -10.79 -27.07
N ASN A 705 -23.43 -11.95 -27.75
CA ASN A 705 -24.68 -12.60 -28.16
C ASN A 705 -25.39 -13.28 -26.98
N ALA A 706 -24.65 -13.96 -26.10
CA ALA A 706 -25.22 -14.52 -24.88
C ALA A 706 -25.65 -13.41 -23.91
N PHE A 707 -24.87 -12.32 -23.80
CA PHE A 707 -25.25 -11.14 -23.04
C PHE A 707 -26.64 -10.60 -23.45
N LEU A 708 -26.85 -10.42 -24.75
CA LEU A 708 -28.11 -9.90 -25.32
C LEU A 708 -29.27 -10.90 -25.30
N SER A 709 -29.00 -12.20 -25.07
CA SER A 709 -30.04 -13.23 -25.06
C SER A 709 -30.96 -13.16 -23.84
N ASN A 710 -30.50 -12.53 -22.75
CA ASN A 710 -31.23 -12.40 -21.51
C ASN A 710 -31.36 -10.92 -21.10
N GLU A 711 -32.57 -10.38 -21.16
CA GLU A 711 -32.85 -8.98 -20.79
C GLU A 711 -32.42 -8.64 -19.35
N ASN A 712 -32.39 -9.63 -18.45
CA ASN A 712 -31.97 -9.42 -17.07
C ASN A 712 -30.48 -9.06 -16.96
N HIS A 713 -29.62 -9.51 -17.90
CA HIS A 713 -28.19 -9.15 -17.88
C HIS A 713 -27.99 -7.66 -18.17
N ILE A 714 -28.71 -7.15 -19.18
CA ILE A 714 -28.71 -5.73 -19.55
C ILE A 714 -29.25 -4.89 -18.40
N LEU A 715 -30.36 -5.33 -17.79
CA LEU A 715 -30.98 -4.64 -16.67
C LEU A 715 -30.06 -4.58 -15.45
N ALA A 716 -29.36 -5.68 -15.14
CA ALA A 716 -28.42 -5.74 -14.03
C ALA A 716 -27.29 -4.70 -14.19
N MET A 717 -26.60 -4.70 -15.34
CA MET A 717 -25.52 -3.73 -15.62
C MET A 717 -26.00 -2.29 -15.62
N PHE A 718 -27.17 -2.03 -16.23
CA PHE A 718 -27.76 -0.70 -16.19
C PHE A 718 -28.13 -0.26 -14.77
N ASN A 719 -28.69 -1.15 -13.95
CA ASN A 719 -29.06 -0.83 -12.57
C ASN A 719 -27.83 -0.54 -11.71
N MET A 720 -26.71 -1.25 -11.91
CA MET A 720 -25.45 -0.97 -11.22
C MET A 720 -24.93 0.42 -11.61
N ALA A 721 -24.78 0.70 -12.91
CA ALA A 721 -24.35 2.03 -13.38
C ALA A 721 -25.30 3.15 -12.92
N LYS A 722 -26.62 2.89 -12.93
CA LYS A 722 -27.64 3.82 -12.44
C LYS A 722 -27.50 4.10 -10.96
N ALA A 723 -27.20 3.09 -10.16
CA ALA A 723 -27.01 3.24 -8.72
C ALA A 723 -25.79 4.11 -8.42
N VAL A 724 -24.65 3.83 -9.07
CA VAL A 724 -23.40 4.60 -8.90
C VAL A 724 -23.60 6.06 -9.32
N LEU A 725 -24.11 6.32 -10.53
CA LEU A 725 -24.31 7.67 -11.07
C LEU A 725 -25.39 8.50 -10.35
N ASN A 726 -26.22 7.87 -9.51
CA ASN A 726 -27.19 8.59 -8.68
C ASN A 726 -26.72 8.80 -7.25
N SER A 727 -25.62 8.15 -6.84
CA SER A 727 -25.06 8.29 -5.51
C SER A 727 -24.60 9.74 -5.27
N ASP A 728 -24.60 10.15 -4.00
CA ASP A 728 -24.11 11.46 -3.59
C ASP A 728 -22.60 11.43 -3.26
N ALA A 729 -21.97 10.26 -3.37
CA ALA A 729 -20.53 10.09 -3.27
C ALA A 729 -19.89 10.53 -4.59
N GLU A 730 -19.19 11.66 -4.59
CA GLU A 730 -18.35 12.09 -5.71
C GLU A 730 -17.06 11.27 -5.68
N ASP A 731 -17.08 10.11 -6.33
CA ASP A 731 -15.99 9.13 -6.33
C ASP A 731 -15.64 8.68 -7.76
N GLU A 732 -14.43 8.14 -7.96
CA GLU A 732 -13.92 7.67 -9.26
C GLU A 732 -14.80 6.59 -9.89
N SER A 733 -15.52 5.83 -9.07
CA SER A 733 -16.55 4.85 -9.47
C SER A 733 -17.55 5.40 -10.49
N GLU A 734 -17.90 6.68 -10.43
CA GLU A 734 -18.83 7.32 -11.39
C GLU A 734 -18.28 7.36 -12.82
N ILE A 735 -16.96 7.49 -12.95
CA ILE A 735 -16.27 7.53 -14.24
C ILE A 735 -16.34 6.15 -14.91
N TYR A 736 -16.05 5.09 -14.16
CA TYR A 736 -16.19 3.71 -14.62
C TYR A 736 -17.65 3.37 -14.96
N ALA A 737 -18.62 3.87 -14.21
CA ALA A 737 -20.03 3.66 -14.51
C ALA A 737 -20.45 4.31 -15.84
N ALA A 738 -19.96 5.53 -16.11
CA ALA A 738 -20.14 6.17 -17.41
C ALA A 738 -19.44 5.38 -18.54
N LYS A 739 -18.21 4.90 -18.31
CA LYS A 739 -17.49 4.05 -19.27
C LYS A 739 -18.25 2.76 -19.59
N LEU A 740 -18.82 2.10 -18.58
CA LEU A 740 -19.63 0.88 -18.79
C LEU A 740 -20.81 1.14 -19.72
N LEU A 741 -21.52 2.26 -19.53
CA LEU A 741 -22.64 2.64 -20.42
C LEU A 741 -22.17 2.89 -21.85
N GLU A 742 -21.02 3.54 -22.03
CA GLU A 742 -20.41 3.74 -23.36
C GLU A 742 -20.08 2.41 -24.04
N VAL A 743 -19.41 1.50 -23.33
CA VAL A 743 -19.05 0.16 -23.83
C VAL A 743 -20.31 -0.61 -24.26
N MET A 744 -21.37 -0.59 -23.45
CA MET A 744 -22.65 -1.20 -23.81
C MET A 744 -23.24 -0.61 -25.09
N VAL A 745 -23.20 0.71 -25.27
CA VAL A 745 -23.72 1.41 -26.46
C VAL A 745 -22.95 1.02 -27.71
N LEU A 746 -21.62 1.08 -27.66
CA LEU A 746 -20.76 0.81 -28.81
C LEU A 746 -20.77 -0.68 -29.20
N GLN A 747 -20.63 -1.58 -28.23
CA GLN A 747 -20.58 -3.03 -28.48
C GLN A 747 -21.93 -3.59 -28.93
N CYS A 748 -23.04 -3.11 -28.35
CA CYS A 748 -24.38 -3.60 -28.62
C CYS A 748 -25.17 -2.72 -29.60
N SER A 749 -24.48 -1.93 -30.43
CA SER A 749 -25.08 -0.97 -31.37
C SER A 749 -26.22 -1.58 -32.20
N GLY A 750 -27.37 -0.91 -32.20
CA GLY A 750 -28.59 -1.30 -32.92
C GLY A 750 -29.40 -2.46 -32.31
N LYS A 751 -28.94 -3.04 -31.19
CA LYS A 751 -29.63 -4.14 -30.49
C LYS A 751 -30.22 -3.73 -29.13
N ILE A 752 -29.75 -2.63 -28.54
CA ILE A 752 -30.20 -2.11 -27.24
C ILE A 752 -31.00 -0.79 -27.34
N ASP A 753 -31.49 -0.44 -28.52
CA ASP A 753 -32.18 0.84 -28.80
C ASP A 753 -33.34 1.14 -27.84
N ASN A 754 -34.00 0.11 -27.31
CA ASN A 754 -35.08 0.25 -26.33
C ASN A 754 -34.61 0.80 -24.96
N CYS A 755 -33.34 0.62 -24.61
CA CYS A 755 -32.75 1.05 -23.33
C CYS A 755 -32.14 2.45 -23.40
N LEU A 756 -31.78 2.91 -24.59
CA LEU A 756 -31.11 4.21 -24.83
C LEU A 756 -31.84 5.42 -24.23
N PRO A 757 -33.19 5.52 -24.23
CA PRO A 757 -33.89 6.61 -23.56
C PRO A 757 -33.52 6.72 -22.07
N SER A 758 -33.40 5.59 -21.38
CA SER A 758 -33.06 5.56 -19.95
C SER A 758 -31.59 5.94 -19.70
N PHE A 759 -30.69 5.59 -20.64
CA PHE A 759 -29.27 5.95 -20.56
C PHE A 759 -29.11 7.47 -20.70
N VAL A 760 -29.76 8.06 -21.71
CA VAL A 760 -29.73 9.52 -21.95
C VAL A 760 -30.33 10.27 -20.76
N GLU A 761 -31.46 9.82 -20.21
CA GLU A 761 -32.07 10.45 -19.03
C GLU A 761 -31.13 10.41 -17.82
N LEU A 762 -30.50 9.26 -17.54
CA LEU A 762 -29.56 9.09 -16.43
C LEU A 762 -28.35 10.02 -16.55
N VAL A 763 -27.69 10.00 -17.71
CA VAL A 763 -26.48 10.79 -17.99
C VAL A 763 -26.78 12.29 -17.93
N LEU A 764 -27.89 12.74 -18.53
CA LEU A 764 -28.28 14.15 -18.47
C LEU A 764 -28.61 14.59 -17.05
N ASN A 765 -29.34 13.77 -16.28
CA ASN A 765 -29.63 14.09 -14.88
C ASN A 765 -28.34 14.27 -14.06
N ARG A 766 -27.32 13.44 -14.27
CA ARG A 766 -26.02 13.60 -13.60
C ARG A 766 -25.25 14.83 -14.07
N ILE A 767 -25.17 15.08 -15.38
CA ILE A 767 -24.53 16.31 -15.95
C ILE A 767 -25.18 17.59 -15.40
N THR A 768 -26.49 17.59 -15.12
CA THR A 768 -27.16 18.77 -14.54
C THR A 768 -26.87 19.02 -13.06
N ARG A 769 -26.33 18.03 -12.34
CA ARG A 769 -25.80 18.23 -10.98
C ARG A 769 -24.44 18.93 -11.06
N LYS A 770 -23.95 19.46 -9.95
CA LYS A 770 -22.62 20.09 -9.92
C LYS A 770 -21.58 18.99 -10.12
N VAL A 771 -20.92 18.96 -11.28
CA VAL A 771 -19.82 18.03 -11.57
C VAL A 771 -18.50 18.76 -11.27
N ASN A 772 -17.77 18.31 -10.24
CA ASN A 772 -16.54 18.95 -9.79
C ASN A 772 -15.31 18.54 -10.64
N THR A 773 -15.29 17.32 -11.18
CA THR A 773 -14.18 16.81 -12.01
C THR A 773 -14.44 16.99 -13.50
N THR A 774 -13.42 17.41 -14.24
CA THR A 774 -13.50 17.54 -15.71
C THR A 774 -13.62 16.19 -16.40
N GLU A 775 -12.99 15.15 -15.85
CA GLU A 775 -12.98 13.78 -16.37
C GLU A 775 -14.34 13.08 -16.32
N LEU A 776 -15.07 13.19 -15.21
CA LEU A 776 -16.43 12.65 -15.16
C LEU A 776 -17.33 13.36 -16.18
N ARG A 777 -17.16 14.68 -16.33
CA ARG A 777 -17.93 15.46 -17.30
C ARG A 777 -17.63 15.03 -18.73
N THR A 778 -16.36 14.82 -19.09
CA THR A 778 -15.98 14.35 -20.42
C THR A 778 -16.50 12.93 -20.68
N MET A 779 -16.41 12.02 -19.70
CA MET A 779 -16.93 10.66 -19.86
C MET A 779 -18.44 10.58 -19.99
N LEU A 780 -19.20 11.38 -19.22
CA LEU A 780 -20.64 11.51 -19.41
C LEU A 780 -21.00 12.04 -20.80
N LEU A 781 -20.21 12.96 -21.34
CA LEU A 781 -20.37 13.44 -22.72
C LEU A 781 -20.04 12.34 -23.73
N GLN A 782 -19.01 11.51 -23.50
CA GLN A 782 -18.67 10.37 -24.36
C GLN A 782 -19.82 9.39 -24.52
N VAL A 783 -20.57 9.08 -23.46
CA VAL A 783 -21.78 8.24 -23.57
C VAL A 783 -22.79 8.83 -24.58
N LEU A 784 -23.02 10.15 -24.53
CA LEU A 784 -23.94 10.81 -25.48
C LEU A 784 -23.38 10.83 -26.91
N ILE A 785 -22.06 10.98 -27.07
CA ILE A 785 -21.38 10.94 -28.36
C ILE A 785 -21.41 9.52 -28.96
N ALA A 786 -21.24 8.47 -28.14
CA ALA A 786 -21.41 7.08 -28.54
C ALA A 786 -22.82 6.82 -29.06
N ILE A 787 -23.85 7.29 -28.35
CA ILE A 787 -25.26 7.16 -28.80
C ILE A 787 -25.49 7.94 -30.10
N LEU A 788 -24.91 9.15 -30.23
CA LEU A 788 -24.97 9.95 -31.45
C LEU A 788 -24.35 9.20 -32.64
N TYR A 789 -23.22 8.54 -32.43
CA TYR A 789 -22.51 7.79 -33.44
C TYR A 789 -23.30 6.55 -33.88
N CYS A 790 -23.89 5.80 -32.94
CA CYS A 790 -24.65 4.58 -33.24
C CYS A 790 -26.03 4.87 -33.86
N ASN A 791 -26.80 5.80 -33.29
CA ASN A 791 -28.15 6.12 -33.78
C ASN A 791 -28.50 7.61 -33.59
N PRO A 792 -28.08 8.49 -34.52
CA PRO A 792 -28.23 9.93 -34.36
C PRO A 792 -29.70 10.38 -34.33
N HIS A 793 -30.58 9.73 -35.10
CA HIS A 793 -32.00 10.09 -35.13
C HIS A 793 -32.69 9.80 -33.80
N LEU A 794 -32.35 8.68 -33.16
CA LEU A 794 -32.93 8.28 -31.89
C LEU A 794 -32.47 9.21 -30.76
N LEU A 795 -31.19 9.58 -30.70
CA LEU A 795 -30.67 10.54 -29.71
C LEU A 795 -31.46 11.85 -29.73
N PHE A 796 -31.59 12.49 -30.90
CA PHE A 796 -32.31 13.76 -30.98
C PHE A 796 -33.81 13.62 -30.73
N THR A 797 -34.41 12.48 -31.07
CA THR A 797 -35.81 12.19 -30.70
C THR A 797 -35.98 12.14 -29.18
N ILE A 798 -35.06 11.48 -28.47
CA ILE A 798 -35.06 11.41 -27.01
C ILE A 798 -34.83 12.81 -26.40
N LEU A 799 -33.82 13.55 -26.89
CA LEU A 799 -33.55 14.91 -26.43
C LEU A 799 -34.74 15.85 -26.63
N MET A 800 -35.46 15.71 -27.75
CA MET A 800 -36.68 16.49 -28.00
C MET A 800 -37.83 16.11 -27.05
N GLN A 801 -37.99 14.83 -26.70
CA GLN A 801 -38.98 14.40 -25.72
C GLN A 801 -38.65 14.92 -24.31
N LEU A 802 -37.37 14.85 -23.92
CA LEU A 802 -36.91 15.40 -22.64
C LEU A 802 -37.00 16.92 -22.60
N GLN A 803 -36.83 17.60 -23.74
CA GLN A 803 -37.00 19.05 -23.87
C GLN A 803 -38.39 19.53 -23.45
N GLU A 804 -39.45 18.73 -23.67
CA GLU A 804 -40.81 19.05 -23.24
C GLU A 804 -40.93 19.18 -21.70
N SER A 805 -40.01 18.57 -20.96
CA SER A 805 -39.96 18.64 -19.49
C SER A 805 -39.17 19.84 -18.93
N VAL A 806 -38.33 20.50 -19.75
CA VAL A 806 -37.47 21.63 -19.34
C VAL A 806 -37.76 22.87 -20.20
N PRO A 807 -38.61 23.82 -19.75
CA PRO A 807 -39.15 24.88 -20.61
C PRO A 807 -38.20 26.05 -20.93
N ASN A 808 -37.02 26.16 -20.30
CA ASN A 808 -36.19 27.38 -20.33
C ASN A 808 -34.79 27.24 -20.93
N ALA A 809 -34.35 26.04 -21.33
CA ALA A 809 -33.03 25.83 -21.93
C ALA A 809 -33.09 24.74 -23.00
N SER A 810 -32.45 24.95 -24.15
CA SER A 810 -32.32 23.91 -25.18
C SER A 810 -31.29 22.87 -24.75
N ILE A 811 -31.73 21.69 -24.35
CA ILE A 811 -30.88 20.56 -23.90
C ILE A 811 -29.88 20.20 -24.99
N THR A 812 -30.36 20.12 -26.24
CA THR A 812 -29.53 19.83 -27.41
C THR A 812 -28.43 20.87 -27.63
N GLN A 813 -28.74 22.17 -27.50
CA GLN A 813 -27.73 23.22 -27.65
C GLN A 813 -26.75 23.23 -26.47
N HIS A 814 -27.22 22.93 -25.26
CA HIS A 814 -26.38 22.84 -24.09
C HIS A 814 -25.37 21.69 -24.22
N PHE A 815 -25.82 20.48 -24.59
CA PHE A 815 -24.96 19.34 -24.87
C PHE A 815 -23.87 19.67 -25.90
N ILE A 816 -24.25 20.19 -27.07
CA ILE A 816 -23.30 20.48 -28.16
C ILE A 816 -22.32 21.61 -27.74
N LYS A 817 -22.78 22.62 -26.99
CA LYS A 817 -21.89 23.67 -26.49
C LYS A 817 -20.89 23.13 -25.47
N GLN A 818 -21.35 22.29 -24.55
CA GLN A 818 -20.52 21.71 -23.50
C GLN A 818 -19.47 20.77 -24.10
N TRP A 819 -19.88 19.90 -25.02
CA TRP A 819 -18.97 19.02 -25.77
C TRP A 819 -17.85 19.78 -26.49
N ILE A 820 -18.19 20.86 -27.19
CA ILE A 820 -17.20 21.66 -27.93
C ILE A 820 -16.35 22.54 -27.00
N HIS A 821 -16.86 22.87 -25.80
CA HIS A 821 -16.08 23.57 -24.77
C HIS A 821 -15.02 22.65 -24.16
N ASP A 822 -15.40 21.42 -23.78
CA ASP A 822 -14.53 20.48 -23.07
C ASP A 822 -13.72 19.56 -24.02
N THR A 823 -13.61 19.91 -25.30
CA THR A 823 -12.86 19.11 -26.29
C THR A 823 -11.37 19.06 -25.97
N ASP A 824 -10.84 20.08 -25.30
CA ASP A 824 -9.45 20.19 -24.85
C ASP A 824 -9.13 19.24 -23.71
N SER A 825 -10.14 18.86 -22.93
CA SER A 825 -10.04 17.94 -21.80
C SER A 825 -10.14 16.46 -22.22
N LEU A 826 -10.31 16.17 -23.52
CA LEU A 826 -10.31 14.80 -24.06
C LEU A 826 -8.86 14.34 -24.28
N MET A 827 -8.35 13.51 -23.38
CA MET A 827 -6.95 13.09 -23.37
C MET A 827 -6.70 11.79 -24.12
N GLY A 828 -7.61 10.81 -24.02
CA GLY A 828 -7.44 9.49 -24.62
C GLY A 828 -7.51 9.43 -26.16
N ILE A 829 -6.82 8.44 -26.75
CA ILE A 829 -6.96 8.07 -28.17
C ILE A 829 -8.41 7.73 -28.50
N HIS A 830 -9.05 6.89 -27.67
CA HIS A 830 -10.43 6.44 -27.88
C HIS A 830 -11.39 7.64 -27.89
N ASP A 831 -11.28 8.47 -26.86
CA ASP A 831 -12.13 9.63 -26.63
C ASP A 831 -12.07 10.64 -27.78
N ARG A 832 -10.85 10.92 -28.25
CA ARG A 832 -10.62 11.84 -29.38
C ARG A 832 -11.16 11.25 -30.67
N LYS A 833 -10.95 9.94 -30.90
CA LYS A 833 -11.46 9.23 -32.08
C LYS A 833 -12.99 9.26 -32.11
N LEU A 834 -13.64 8.90 -31.02
CA LEU A 834 -15.10 8.88 -30.92
C LEU A 834 -15.69 10.29 -31.08
N SER A 835 -15.06 11.30 -30.50
CA SER A 835 -15.45 12.70 -30.65
C SER A 835 -15.37 13.17 -32.12
N VAL A 836 -14.28 12.86 -32.83
CA VAL A 836 -14.17 13.16 -34.28
C VAL A 836 -15.26 12.45 -35.09
N LEU A 837 -15.49 11.16 -34.82
CA LEU A 837 -16.53 10.39 -35.51
C LEU A 837 -17.94 10.95 -35.22
N GLY A 838 -18.22 11.34 -33.98
CA GLY A 838 -19.46 12.00 -33.59
C GLY A 838 -19.69 13.30 -34.33
N ILE A 839 -18.66 14.15 -34.49
CA ILE A 839 -18.76 15.39 -35.26
C ILE A 839 -19.03 15.09 -36.74
N CYS A 840 -18.38 14.07 -37.30
CA CYS A 840 -18.66 13.63 -38.67
C CYS A 840 -20.11 13.20 -38.83
N THR A 841 -20.62 12.35 -37.94
CA THR A 841 -22.02 11.89 -37.94
C THR A 841 -22.99 13.07 -37.85
N LEU A 842 -22.73 14.04 -36.98
CA LEU A 842 -23.54 15.26 -36.84
C LEU A 842 -23.58 16.07 -38.15
N LEU A 843 -22.45 16.17 -38.86
CA LEU A 843 -22.38 16.86 -40.14
C LEU A 843 -23.04 16.08 -41.27
N GLU A 844 -23.18 14.76 -41.18
CA GLU A 844 -23.81 13.91 -42.21
C GLU A 844 -25.35 13.89 -42.16
N MET A 845 -25.97 14.36 -41.07
CA MET A 845 -27.42 14.34 -40.86
C MET A 845 -28.27 15.20 -41.83
N GLY A 846 -27.62 16.04 -42.66
CA GLY A 846 -28.29 16.90 -43.65
C GLY A 846 -29.39 17.79 -43.05
N PRO A 847 -30.62 17.84 -43.61
CA PRO A 847 -31.69 18.75 -43.16
C PRO A 847 -32.29 18.38 -41.79
N GLN A 848 -31.95 17.22 -41.23
CA GLN A 848 -32.40 16.78 -39.90
C GLN A 848 -31.40 17.14 -38.79
N ARG A 849 -30.33 17.86 -39.14
CA ARG A 849 -29.32 18.34 -38.19
C ARG A 849 -29.92 19.37 -37.21
N PRO A 850 -29.55 19.34 -35.91
CA PRO A 850 -29.94 20.39 -34.96
C PRO A 850 -29.37 21.76 -35.36
N ASN A 851 -29.88 22.84 -34.76
CA ASN A 851 -29.34 24.18 -34.99
C ASN A 851 -27.91 24.29 -34.41
N LEU A 852 -26.93 24.51 -35.29
CA LEU A 852 -25.51 24.62 -34.95
C LEU A 852 -24.95 26.05 -35.09
N ASP A 853 -25.76 27.06 -35.41
CA ASP A 853 -25.28 28.39 -35.84
C ASP A 853 -24.25 29.03 -34.88
N GLU A 854 -24.40 28.82 -33.57
CA GLU A 854 -23.51 29.36 -32.54
C GLU A 854 -22.19 28.58 -32.36
N VAL A 855 -22.19 27.29 -32.69
CA VAL A 855 -21.05 26.38 -32.45
C VAL A 855 -20.30 26.07 -33.76
N LEU A 856 -20.95 26.28 -34.90
CA LEU A 856 -20.41 26.09 -36.25
C LEU A 856 -19.01 26.70 -36.45
N PRO A 857 -18.70 27.93 -35.97
CA PRO A 857 -17.36 28.52 -36.12
C PRO A 857 -16.27 27.78 -35.34
N LYS A 858 -16.63 27.01 -34.30
CA LYS A 858 -15.70 26.31 -33.40
C LYS A 858 -15.52 24.83 -33.75
N LEU A 859 -16.47 24.20 -34.46
CA LEU A 859 -16.44 22.77 -34.77
C LEU A 859 -15.16 22.32 -35.50
N LEU A 860 -14.79 23.03 -36.57
CA LEU A 860 -13.62 22.65 -37.39
C LEU A 860 -12.29 22.93 -36.65
N PRO A 861 -12.11 24.07 -35.95
CA PRO A 861 -11.01 24.25 -35.00
C PRO A 861 -10.89 23.13 -33.95
N SER A 862 -12.00 22.73 -33.33
CA SER A 862 -12.03 21.64 -32.34
C SER A 862 -11.62 20.30 -32.95
N CYS A 863 -12.07 19.97 -34.17
CA CYS A 863 -11.59 18.76 -34.87
C CYS A 863 -10.09 18.79 -35.14
N LEU A 864 -9.53 19.94 -35.53
CA LEU A 864 -8.09 20.06 -35.78
C LEU A 864 -7.26 19.89 -34.50
N MET A 865 -7.76 20.40 -33.37
CA MET A 865 -7.15 20.18 -32.06
C MET A 865 -7.19 18.69 -31.67
N LEU A 866 -8.33 18.01 -31.86
CA LEU A 866 -8.44 16.57 -31.63
C LEU A 866 -7.47 15.77 -32.51
N PHE A 867 -7.30 16.14 -33.77
CA PHE A 867 -6.36 15.47 -34.67
C PHE A 867 -4.89 15.72 -34.31
N ASP A 868 -4.56 16.88 -33.75
CA ASP A 868 -3.21 17.16 -33.23
C ASP A 868 -2.93 16.31 -31.98
N GLY A 869 -3.90 16.22 -31.07
CA GLY A 869 -3.84 15.31 -29.92
C GLY A 869 -3.73 13.83 -30.33
N LEU A 870 -4.58 13.36 -31.25
CA LEU A 870 -4.53 11.99 -31.80
C LEU A 870 -3.18 11.68 -32.43
N LYS A 871 -2.60 12.64 -33.15
CA LYS A 871 -1.28 12.44 -33.75
C LYS A 871 -0.22 12.18 -32.68
N ARG A 872 -0.18 13.00 -31.62
CA ARG A 872 0.77 12.82 -30.51
C ARG A 872 0.53 11.50 -29.77
N ALA A 873 -0.72 11.16 -29.51
CA ALA A 873 -1.08 9.93 -28.80
C ALA A 873 -0.77 8.66 -29.62
N TYR A 874 -0.97 8.68 -30.95
CA TYR A 874 -0.53 7.59 -31.81
C TYR A 874 1.00 7.48 -31.91
N GLU A 875 1.73 8.60 -31.85
CA GLU A 875 3.20 8.60 -31.79
C GLU A 875 3.68 7.98 -30.47
N ALA A 876 3.10 8.39 -29.33
CA ALA A 876 3.40 7.83 -28.02
C ALA A 876 3.10 6.32 -27.93
N ARG A 877 1.91 5.88 -28.38
CA ARG A 877 1.56 4.46 -28.40
C ARG A 877 2.45 3.62 -29.33
N ALA A 878 2.92 4.20 -30.44
CA ALA A 878 3.85 3.51 -31.33
C ALA A 878 5.27 3.41 -30.74
N GLU A 879 5.69 4.40 -29.95
CA GLU A 879 6.95 4.35 -29.18
C GLU A 879 6.84 3.30 -28.06
N ALA A 880 5.72 3.25 -27.33
CA ALA A 880 5.44 2.21 -26.33
C ALA A 880 5.36 0.79 -26.93
N ASP A 881 4.70 0.62 -28.09
CA ASP A 881 4.64 -0.66 -28.81
C ASP A 881 6.03 -1.10 -29.32
N ASP A 882 6.93 -0.18 -29.71
CA ASP A 882 8.31 -0.51 -30.14
C ASP A 882 9.21 -0.87 -28.93
N ASP A 883 9.07 -0.16 -27.80
CA ASP A 883 9.75 -0.48 -26.55
C ASP A 883 9.24 -1.81 -25.95
N SER A 884 7.97 -2.20 -26.16
CA SER A 884 7.47 -3.53 -25.78
C SER A 884 8.13 -4.71 -26.53
N SER A 885 8.88 -4.43 -27.61
CA SER A 885 9.68 -5.44 -28.34
C SER A 885 11.14 -5.52 -27.87
N SER A 886 11.56 -4.62 -26.98
CA SER A 886 12.85 -4.65 -26.29
C SER A 886 12.70 -4.20 -24.85
N ASP A 887 12.69 -5.19 -23.97
CA ASP A 887 12.69 -5.11 -22.50
C ASP A 887 11.29 -5.28 -21.88
N GLU A 888 11.01 -6.54 -21.51
CA GLU A 888 10.24 -6.85 -20.32
C GLU A 888 10.96 -6.19 -19.14
N GLU A 889 10.31 -5.23 -18.47
CA GLU A 889 10.33 -5.04 -17.01
C GLU A 889 9.58 -3.74 -16.63
N ASP A 890 8.80 -3.84 -15.56
CA ASP A 890 8.22 -2.78 -14.73
C ASP A 890 6.81 -2.25 -15.05
N GLU A 891 5.80 -3.07 -14.73
CA GLU A 891 4.50 -2.61 -14.22
C GLU A 891 4.16 -3.41 -12.95
N GLU A 892 4.38 -2.84 -11.77
CA GLU A 892 3.63 -3.15 -10.54
C GLU A 892 3.40 -1.83 -9.81
N ASP A 893 2.17 -1.36 -9.90
CA ASP A 893 1.64 -0.16 -9.26
C ASP A 893 1.33 -0.40 -7.79
N ASP A 894 1.36 0.71 -7.05
CA ASP A 894 0.93 0.86 -5.67
C ASP A 894 -0.57 0.50 -5.51
N GLU A 895 -0.93 -0.20 -4.42
CA GLU A 895 -2.01 0.19 -3.49
C GLU A 895 -2.12 -0.84 -2.33
N GLU A 896 -2.07 -0.38 -1.08
CA GLU A 896 -2.75 -1.07 0.03
C GLU A 896 -2.94 -0.13 1.23
N VAL A 897 -4.22 0.17 1.53
CA VAL A 897 -4.68 1.07 2.58
C VAL A 897 -5.31 0.27 3.74
N LEU A 898 -4.80 0.53 4.95
CA LEU A 898 -5.45 0.55 6.28
C LEU A 898 -6.59 -0.43 6.60
N SER A 899 -6.38 -1.24 7.66
CA SER A 899 -7.44 -1.58 8.62
C SER A 899 -6.96 -1.43 10.07
N THR A 900 -7.90 -1.23 10.99
CA THR A 900 -7.70 -0.56 12.29
C THR A 900 -8.04 -1.49 13.45
N ASP A 901 -7.10 -1.81 14.36
CA ASP A 901 -7.27 -1.71 15.84
C ASP A 901 -6.04 -2.16 16.67
N ASP A 902 -5.91 -1.51 17.85
CA ASP A 902 -5.19 -1.88 19.08
C ASP A 902 -3.64 -1.74 19.22
N ASP A 903 -3.22 -0.46 19.27
CA ASP A 903 -2.40 0.22 20.31
C ASP A 903 -1.00 -0.29 20.75
N ASP A 904 -0.50 -1.46 20.31
CA ASP A 904 0.93 -1.83 20.41
C ASP A 904 1.65 -1.93 19.04
N PHE A 905 0.90 -1.91 17.94
CA PHE A 905 1.39 -1.91 16.55
C PHE A 905 1.75 -0.51 15.97
N ASP A 906 1.28 0.58 16.59
CA ASP A 906 1.49 1.99 16.18
C ASP A 906 2.98 2.40 16.02
N GLN A 907 3.91 1.68 16.65
CA GLN A 907 5.34 2.01 16.68
C GLN A 907 6.13 1.37 15.54
N THR A 908 5.64 0.29 14.95
CA THR A 908 6.31 -0.48 13.89
C THR A 908 5.83 -0.01 12.51
N ASN A 909 4.53 0.27 12.37
CA ASN A 909 3.89 0.59 11.09
C ASN A 909 4.32 1.95 10.48
N ASN A 910 4.67 2.93 11.32
CA ASN A 910 5.15 4.24 10.84
C ASN A 910 6.65 4.26 10.48
N GLU A 911 7.44 3.35 11.08
CA GLU A 911 8.85 3.14 10.76
C GLU A 911 8.99 2.24 9.51
N TYR A 912 7.93 1.46 9.22
CA TYR A 912 7.68 0.67 8.01
C TYR A 912 7.39 1.56 6.79
N LEU A 913 6.36 2.42 6.80
CA LEU A 913 6.04 3.33 5.68
C LEU A 913 7.20 4.27 5.29
N GLU A 914 7.96 4.76 6.28
CA GLU A 914 9.07 5.70 6.08
C GLU A 914 10.40 5.00 5.66
N ASN A 915 10.50 3.67 5.84
CA ASN A 915 11.63 2.88 5.34
C ASN A 915 11.29 2.07 4.09
N LEU A 916 10.02 1.75 3.81
CA LEU A 916 9.58 1.23 2.52
C LEU A 916 9.88 2.25 1.43
N SER A 917 9.48 3.50 1.63
CA SER A 917 9.85 4.63 0.77
C SER A 917 11.38 4.74 0.56
N ARG A 918 12.19 4.55 1.62
CA ARG A 918 13.67 4.50 1.48
C ARG A 918 14.20 3.24 0.80
N MET A 919 13.50 2.12 0.87
CA MET A 919 13.84 0.88 0.16
C MET A 919 13.49 1.00 -1.33
N THR A 920 12.36 1.64 -1.66
CA THR A 920 11.98 2.04 -3.02
C THR A 920 13.02 3.00 -3.61
N GLU A 921 13.43 4.05 -2.88
CA GLU A 921 14.52 4.95 -3.29
C GLU A 921 15.87 4.24 -3.49
N LYS A 922 16.15 3.19 -2.70
CA LYS A 922 17.41 2.44 -2.78
C LYS A 922 17.43 1.46 -3.96
N LYS A 923 16.26 0.89 -4.32
CA LYS A 923 16.09 0.04 -5.50
C LYS A 923 16.16 0.89 -6.79
N CYS A 924 15.53 2.06 -6.84
CA CYS A 924 15.65 3.01 -7.98
C CYS A 924 17.10 3.49 -8.22
N ALA A 925 17.90 3.67 -7.16
CA ALA A 925 19.29 4.09 -7.27
C ALA A 925 20.25 3.01 -7.83
N GLU A 926 19.78 1.76 -8.01
CA GLU A 926 20.56 0.68 -8.61
C GLU A 926 20.27 0.50 -10.11
N GLN A 927 19.24 1.15 -10.65
CA GLN A 927 18.84 1.17 -12.08
C GLN A 927 19.16 2.49 -12.81
N ASP A 928 19.87 3.46 -12.19
CA ASP A 928 20.22 4.77 -12.79
C ASP A 928 18.99 5.61 -13.24
N ILE A 929 17.82 5.40 -12.63
CA ILE A 929 16.63 6.22 -12.80
C ILE A 929 16.70 7.41 -11.82
N THR A 930 16.55 8.64 -12.34
CA THR A 930 16.55 9.86 -11.52
C THR A 930 15.13 10.15 -11.05
N VAL A 931 14.79 9.76 -9.83
CA VAL A 931 13.52 10.11 -9.18
C VAL A 931 13.52 11.59 -8.79
N THR A 932 12.60 12.37 -9.35
CA THR A 932 12.32 13.76 -8.95
C THR A 932 10.96 13.89 -8.25
N SER A 933 10.58 12.95 -7.37
CA SER A 933 9.43 13.14 -6.49
C SER A 933 9.87 13.77 -5.16
N LYS A 934 9.89 15.10 -5.12
CA LYS A 934 9.72 15.84 -3.86
C LYS A 934 8.22 15.84 -3.55
N PHE A 935 7.84 15.30 -2.39
CA PHE A 935 6.56 15.66 -1.79
C PHE A 935 6.57 17.16 -1.46
N GLU A 936 6.04 17.98 -2.36
CA GLU A 936 5.63 19.35 -2.08
C GLU A 936 4.24 19.30 -1.45
N TYR A 937 4.12 19.96 -0.29
CA TYR A 937 2.83 20.36 0.25
C TYR A 937 2.14 21.23 -0.81
N GLU A 938 0.86 20.98 -1.07
CA GLU A 938 0.00 21.84 -1.88
C GLU A 938 0.34 23.32 -1.69
N SER A 939 0.98 23.90 -2.70
CA SER A 939 0.90 25.31 -3.00
C SER A 939 0.68 25.41 -4.49
N ASP A 940 -0.54 25.79 -4.86
CA ASP A 940 -0.95 26.18 -6.21
C ASP A 940 0.13 27.07 -6.86
N GLU A 941 0.85 26.52 -7.85
CA GLU A 941 1.48 27.27 -8.95
C GLU A 941 1.99 26.27 -10.01
N VAL A 942 1.12 25.92 -10.96
CA VAL A 942 1.42 25.08 -12.12
C VAL A 942 2.50 25.76 -12.98
N SER A 943 3.66 25.12 -13.11
CA SER A 943 4.71 25.48 -14.07
C SER A 943 4.49 24.70 -15.36
N ASP A 944 4.21 25.43 -16.44
CA ASP A 944 3.61 25.03 -17.72
C ASP A 944 4.53 24.25 -18.72
N GLU A 945 5.54 23.50 -18.28
CA GLU A 945 6.49 22.86 -19.21
C GLU A 945 6.94 21.47 -18.76
N ASP A 946 6.06 20.46 -18.83
CA ASP A 946 6.36 19.04 -19.13
C ASP A 946 5.01 18.31 -19.36
N TYR A 947 4.70 17.99 -20.61
CA TYR A 947 3.42 17.38 -21.04
C TYR A 947 3.72 15.96 -21.55
N GLU A 948 3.79 14.98 -20.64
CA GLU A 948 3.74 13.56 -21.01
C GLU A 948 2.27 13.17 -21.24
N PRO A 949 1.89 12.56 -22.38
CA PRO A 949 0.52 12.12 -22.58
C PRO A 949 0.30 10.80 -21.82
N GLU A 950 -0.20 10.89 -20.59
CA GLU A 950 -0.74 9.75 -19.84
C GLU A 950 -1.88 9.10 -20.64
N GLU A 951 -1.74 7.82 -21.03
CA GLU A 951 -2.90 7.01 -21.39
C GLU A 951 -3.76 6.89 -20.13
N THR A 952 -4.95 7.49 -20.12
CA THR A 952 -5.84 7.44 -18.95
C THR A 952 -6.21 5.99 -18.63
N ALA A 953 -6.25 5.58 -17.35
CA ALA A 953 -6.56 4.20 -16.91
C ALA A 953 -7.84 3.58 -17.53
N ILE A 954 -8.74 4.42 -18.06
CA ILE A 954 -10.00 4.06 -18.72
C ILE A 954 -9.79 3.54 -20.17
N GLU A 955 -8.64 3.83 -20.79
CA GLU A 955 -8.32 3.40 -22.17
C GLU A 955 -8.12 1.88 -22.28
N CYS A 956 -7.87 1.18 -21.17
CA CYS A 956 -7.80 -0.29 -21.13
C CYS A 956 -9.14 -0.95 -21.50
N PHE A 957 -10.28 -0.27 -21.29
CA PHE A 957 -11.62 -0.77 -21.62
C PHE A 957 -11.93 -0.59 -23.11
N THR A 958 -11.29 -1.41 -23.92
CA THR A 958 -11.40 -1.38 -25.38
C THR A 958 -12.82 -1.69 -25.89
N THR A 959 -13.15 -1.13 -27.06
CA THR A 959 -14.42 -1.38 -27.76
C THR A 959 -14.15 -1.79 -29.21
N VAL A 960 -15.21 -2.14 -29.95
CA VAL A 960 -15.15 -2.37 -31.42
C VAL A 960 -14.51 -1.22 -32.23
N LEU A 961 -14.43 0.00 -31.69
CA LEU A 961 -13.76 1.12 -32.35
C LEU A 961 -12.23 1.10 -32.18
N ASP A 962 -11.72 0.33 -31.22
CA ASP A 962 -10.29 0.30 -30.84
C ASP A 962 -9.56 -0.92 -31.39
N GLU A 963 -10.30 -1.88 -31.96
CA GLU A 963 -9.74 -3.08 -32.58
C GLU A 963 -8.76 -2.72 -33.73
N LYS A 964 -7.62 -3.43 -33.79
CA LYS A 964 -6.57 -3.23 -34.81
C LYS A 964 -7.08 -3.42 -36.26
N ASP A 965 -8.17 -4.16 -36.44
CA ASP A 965 -8.83 -4.42 -37.73
C ASP A 965 -10.10 -3.59 -37.95
N CYS A 966 -10.35 -2.58 -37.12
CA CYS A 966 -11.52 -1.70 -37.26
C CYS A 966 -11.56 -1.07 -38.66
N GLN A 967 -12.67 -1.23 -39.39
CA GLN A 967 -12.83 -0.69 -40.73
C GLN A 967 -13.04 0.84 -40.74
N VAL A 968 -13.25 1.44 -39.59
CA VAL A 968 -13.58 2.86 -39.43
C VAL A 968 -12.33 3.60 -38.96
N ASP A 969 -11.73 4.36 -39.88
CA ASP A 969 -10.64 5.30 -39.59
C ASP A 969 -11.17 6.73 -39.57
N GLU A 970 -10.86 7.45 -38.50
CA GLU A 970 -11.32 8.81 -38.21
C GLU A 970 -10.81 9.85 -39.22
N TYR A 971 -9.58 9.72 -39.72
CA TYR A 971 -9.02 10.61 -40.73
C TYR A 971 -9.69 10.39 -42.10
N ILE A 972 -9.89 9.13 -42.48
CA ILE A 972 -10.56 8.76 -43.74
C ILE A 972 -12.02 9.21 -43.71
N ASN A 973 -12.72 8.97 -42.60
CA ASN A 973 -14.12 9.33 -42.46
C ASN A 973 -14.30 10.85 -42.50
N PHE A 974 -13.51 11.59 -41.72
CA PHE A 974 -13.54 13.05 -41.70
C PHE A 974 -13.32 13.68 -43.08
N LYS A 975 -12.32 13.19 -43.83
CA LYS A 975 -12.06 13.67 -45.20
C LYS A 975 -13.24 13.38 -46.13
N LYS A 976 -13.83 12.17 -46.04
CA LYS A 976 -14.99 11.78 -46.84
C LYS A 976 -16.20 12.67 -46.53
N THR A 977 -16.48 12.92 -45.25
CA THR A 977 -17.56 13.78 -44.78
C THR A 977 -17.40 15.22 -45.30
N LEU A 978 -16.21 15.83 -45.13
CA LEU A 978 -15.94 17.19 -45.61
C LEU A 978 -15.99 17.29 -47.15
N SER A 979 -15.47 16.30 -47.86
CA SER A 979 -15.53 16.25 -49.33
C SER A 979 -16.97 16.12 -49.82
N ALA A 980 -17.79 15.30 -49.16
CA ALA A 980 -19.21 15.18 -49.45
C ALA A 980 -19.95 16.50 -49.21
N LEU A 981 -19.70 17.17 -48.07
CA LEU A 981 -20.27 18.47 -47.71
C LEU A 981 -19.94 19.57 -48.73
N SER A 982 -18.71 19.58 -49.27
CA SER A 982 -18.32 20.53 -50.32
C SER A 982 -19.18 20.41 -51.58
N THR A 983 -19.73 19.22 -51.84
CA THR A 983 -20.55 18.91 -53.02
C THR A 983 -22.05 19.03 -52.72
N SER A 984 -22.49 18.59 -51.55
CA SER A 984 -23.92 18.56 -51.16
C SER A 984 -24.41 19.88 -50.56
N GLU A 985 -23.64 20.50 -49.66
CA GLU A 985 -24.01 21.70 -48.89
C GLU A 985 -22.88 22.76 -48.93
N PRO A 986 -22.62 23.38 -50.10
CA PRO A 986 -21.47 24.27 -50.28
C PRO A 986 -21.53 25.54 -49.40
N ALA A 987 -22.72 25.98 -49.01
CA ALA A 987 -22.89 27.10 -48.09
C ALA A 987 -22.39 26.77 -46.67
N LEU A 988 -22.68 25.57 -46.18
CA LEU A 988 -22.22 25.08 -44.88
C LEU A 988 -20.71 24.83 -44.88
N TYR A 989 -20.20 24.21 -45.95
CA TYR A 989 -18.77 24.02 -46.13
C TYR A 989 -18.00 25.35 -46.12
N HIS A 990 -18.53 26.38 -46.81
CA HIS A 990 -17.95 27.71 -46.78
C HIS A 990 -18.01 28.35 -45.38
N ALA A 991 -19.10 28.15 -44.63
CA ALA A 991 -19.22 28.66 -43.26
C ALA A 991 -18.24 28.00 -42.28
N LEU A 992 -17.98 26.70 -42.44
CA LEU A 992 -17.00 25.96 -41.62
C LEU A 992 -15.55 26.34 -41.95
N THR A 993 -15.24 26.58 -43.23
CA THR A 993 -13.86 26.81 -43.69
C THR A 993 -13.42 28.27 -43.70
N SER A 994 -14.36 29.23 -43.76
CA SER A 994 -14.04 30.67 -43.81
C SER A 994 -13.50 31.23 -42.50
N VAL A 995 -13.79 30.57 -41.38
CA VAL A 995 -13.37 30.98 -40.02
C VAL A 995 -11.95 30.54 -39.69
N LEU A 996 -11.39 29.59 -40.45
CA LEU A 996 -10.07 29.02 -40.18
C LEU A 996 -8.93 30.03 -40.42
N THR A 997 -7.97 30.04 -39.51
CA THR A 997 -6.69 30.76 -39.69
C THR A 997 -5.83 30.12 -40.78
N GLU A 998 -4.84 30.84 -41.30
CA GLU A 998 -3.91 30.29 -42.30
C GLU A 998 -3.11 29.09 -41.77
N GLU A 999 -2.88 29.04 -40.46
CA GLU A 999 -2.24 27.91 -39.78
C GLU A 999 -3.17 26.69 -39.71
N GLN A 1000 -4.43 26.90 -39.30
CA GLN A 1000 -5.45 25.83 -39.27
C GLN A 1000 -5.76 25.27 -40.67
N LYS A 1001 -5.72 26.10 -41.72
CA LYS A 1001 -5.84 25.61 -43.11
C LYS A 1001 -4.68 24.72 -43.52
N LYS A 1002 -3.45 24.99 -43.03
CA LYS A 1002 -2.30 24.09 -43.26
C LYS A 1002 -2.46 22.78 -42.50
N GLN A 1003 -2.90 22.83 -41.24
CA GLN A 1003 -3.21 21.63 -40.45
C GLN A 1003 -4.30 20.78 -41.12
N LEU A 1004 -5.39 21.39 -41.60
CA LEU A 1004 -6.44 20.70 -42.33
C LEU A 1004 -5.93 19.97 -43.58
N ASN A 1005 -5.04 20.62 -44.36
CA ASN A 1005 -4.41 19.98 -45.51
C ASN A 1005 -3.50 18.82 -45.09
N ALA A 1006 -2.77 18.94 -43.98
CA ALA A 1006 -1.95 17.85 -43.45
C ALA A 1006 -2.80 16.64 -43.04
N VAL A 1007 -3.94 16.86 -42.36
CA VAL A 1007 -4.93 15.83 -42.02
C VAL A 1007 -5.42 15.11 -43.28
N PHE A 1008 -5.71 15.84 -44.37
CA PHE A 1008 -6.16 15.24 -45.64
C PHE A 1008 -5.10 14.40 -46.35
N VAL A 1009 -3.82 14.77 -46.23
CA VAL A 1009 -2.70 13.98 -46.75
C VAL A 1009 -2.54 12.71 -45.94
N LEU A 1010 -2.62 12.80 -44.61
CA LEU A 1010 -2.54 11.64 -43.72
C LEU A 1010 -3.71 10.67 -43.95
N ALA A 1011 -4.92 11.18 -44.19
CA ALA A 1011 -6.08 10.37 -44.55
C ALA A 1011 -5.88 9.57 -45.86
N ASP A 1012 -5.28 10.18 -46.90
CA ASP A 1012 -4.98 9.47 -48.15
C ASP A 1012 -3.92 8.38 -47.95
N GLN A 1013 -2.92 8.67 -47.13
CA GLN A 1013 -1.86 7.75 -46.76
C GLN A 1013 -2.39 6.53 -46.00
N ARG A 1014 -3.19 6.74 -44.95
CA ARG A 1014 -3.83 5.66 -44.18
C ARG A 1014 -4.78 4.83 -45.04
N LYS A 1015 -5.53 5.46 -45.94
CA LYS A 1015 -6.39 4.77 -46.90
C LYS A 1015 -5.59 3.86 -47.83
N ALA A 1016 -4.49 4.35 -48.40
CA ALA A 1016 -3.62 3.54 -49.25
C ALA A 1016 -3.03 2.34 -48.50
N GLN A 1017 -2.71 2.50 -47.21
CA GLN A 1017 -2.22 1.43 -46.35
C GLN A 1017 -3.30 0.38 -46.04
N GLN A 1018 -4.53 0.79 -45.71
CA GLN A 1018 -5.66 -0.13 -45.53
C GLN A 1018 -5.97 -0.92 -46.82
N ASP A 1019 -5.99 -0.24 -47.97
CA ASP A 1019 -6.22 -0.89 -49.27
C ASP A 1019 -5.09 -1.88 -49.61
N SER A 1020 -3.84 -1.54 -49.28
CA SER A 1020 -2.68 -2.45 -49.44
C SER A 1020 -2.80 -3.69 -48.55
N LYS A 1021 -3.15 -3.53 -47.26
CA LYS A 1021 -3.37 -4.67 -46.33
C LYS A 1021 -4.51 -5.58 -46.81
N ARG A 1022 -5.60 -5.01 -47.33
CA ARG A 1022 -6.72 -5.79 -47.90
C ARG A 1022 -6.29 -6.58 -49.14
N ILE A 1023 -5.47 -6.00 -50.02
CA ILE A 1023 -4.93 -6.69 -51.19
C ILE A 1023 -4.03 -7.85 -50.77
N GLU A 1024 -3.20 -7.65 -49.74
CA GLU A 1024 -2.31 -8.68 -49.18
C GLU A 1024 -3.09 -9.84 -48.54
N GLN A 1025 -4.10 -9.56 -47.71
CA GLN A 1025 -5.00 -10.57 -47.13
C GLN A 1025 -5.81 -11.34 -48.20
N SER A 1026 -6.06 -10.73 -49.37
CA SER A 1026 -6.75 -11.37 -50.50
C SER A 1026 -5.83 -12.19 -51.43
N GLY A 1027 -4.54 -12.32 -51.11
CA GLY A 1027 -3.56 -13.09 -51.88
C GLY A 1027 -2.99 -12.40 -53.12
N GLY A 1028 -3.12 -11.07 -53.22
CA GLY A 1028 -2.54 -10.26 -54.30
C GLY A 1028 -1.09 -9.83 -54.04
N TYR A 1029 -0.30 -9.66 -55.09
CA TYR A 1029 1.08 -9.15 -54.99
C TYR A 1029 1.10 -7.65 -54.61
N SER A 1030 1.88 -7.30 -53.59
CA SER A 1030 2.12 -5.93 -53.13
C SER A 1030 2.78 -5.07 -54.22
N PHE A 1031 2.21 -3.90 -54.52
CA PHE A 1031 2.92 -2.83 -55.21
C PHE A 1031 3.61 -1.97 -54.15
N THR A 1032 4.93 -1.85 -54.24
CA THR A 1032 5.70 -0.90 -53.44
C THR A 1032 5.17 0.51 -53.66
N VAL A 1033 4.39 1.01 -52.69
CA VAL A 1033 4.06 2.43 -52.57
C VAL A 1033 5.40 3.18 -52.48
N PRO A 1034 5.64 4.25 -53.27
CA PRO A 1034 6.87 5.02 -53.20
C PRO A 1034 6.84 5.94 -51.96
N ALA A 1035 6.83 5.32 -50.78
CA ALA A 1035 7.15 5.80 -49.44
C ALA A 1035 6.53 4.80 -48.45
N GLN A 1036 7.35 3.95 -47.83
CA GLN A 1036 7.00 3.49 -46.48
C GLN A 1036 6.92 4.76 -45.64
N ILE A 1037 5.75 5.04 -45.06
CA ILE A 1037 5.64 6.03 -43.99
C ILE A 1037 6.43 5.42 -42.83
N PRO A 1038 7.55 6.00 -42.41
CA PRO A 1038 8.28 5.47 -41.27
C PRO A 1038 7.39 5.62 -40.06
N THR A 1039 7.37 4.61 -39.19
CA THR A 1039 6.72 4.68 -37.86
C THR A 1039 7.24 5.86 -37.04
N THR A 1040 8.40 6.42 -37.41
CA THR A 1040 8.99 7.64 -36.87
C THR A 1040 9.24 8.67 -37.98
N PHE A 1041 8.40 9.71 -38.14
CA PHE A 1041 8.76 10.85 -39.01
C PHE A 1041 8.38 12.23 -38.47
N LYS A 1042 9.39 12.94 -37.95
CA LYS A 1042 9.35 14.32 -37.47
C LYS A 1042 9.18 15.32 -38.64
N PHE A 1043 8.20 16.22 -38.53
CA PHE A 1043 8.15 17.44 -39.36
C PHE A 1043 8.68 18.62 -38.55
N GLY A 1044 9.96 18.96 -38.74
CA GLY A 1044 10.56 20.15 -38.16
C GLY A 1044 12.04 19.95 -37.86
N SER A 1045 12.89 20.68 -38.57
CA SER A 1045 14.13 21.18 -38.00
C SER A 1045 13.84 22.26 -36.98
#